data_AF-A0AB40A392-F1
#
_entry.id   AF-A0AB40A392-F1
#
_cell.length_a   1.000
_cell.length_b   1.000
_cell.length_c   1.000
_cell.angle_alpha   90.00
_cell.angle_beta   90.00
_cell.angle_gamma   90.00
#
_symmetry.space_group_name_H-M   'P 1'
#
loop_
_entity.id
_entity.type
_entity.pdbx_description
1 polymer ?
#
loop_
_entity_poly.entity_id
_entity_poly.type
_entity_poly.pdbx_seq_one_letter_code
_entity_poly.pdbx_strand_id
1 'polypeptide(L)'
;MSGNDVSVTETAQSDQYHLPATANAAAHHQYYRFHKQQQQHQQQQQHQQHQQQQQSCLRQQQRQLQWEQQQHQQQQQQQQHQQLQHQLTNSSSEFDEFHWPSKQTGGDNMGGKIYITPADIPPPPQPPHQSGSNSHSHHNGNKSRQQHQQQQQQHPHSLHSHIHPHPHPHHQHGHRTPPHRCKCEHPSIELMGYEDSVIATATASNTAANVGVALGGSGGVGVGGGVGRHQHPPYYYKAAVGRRTSAKLHESMLGGGSSLEDDDGTSAGSFGEGMSRFKNLMHTKEKKRRVRIILSIVTAVIAVALLATALVFILRTDEKDNSDDSGSNSNNAIDLEDVLSGQLYAKRFNGSWSNGDSVIYKENTSIIEYDAKTGVTTVLLENALHYVLYEKSADGQFLLLAKNYRKNFRYSFLAQYDLYNLNTKTLTALTIEDVQQYLSMVQWSPVGNALVINFNRNLYYKTGALEQEIALTSDDNEKVLNGIPDWVYEEEVFSSNVATWFNPSGKQLAFIKFDDSSTHLINFPYYGDAGDLRYQYPLHQVIPYPKAGSSNPRVELVMVDLESAVEGKHFLTTMPVPPALNTETDYIVTVVSWVDDTNVLSIWMNRIQNAAYVVTFDGLNRKVIYSTESKTGWVDLYTAPFRNRNGSRLAFVLPYNNYKHVQLISSTVASAEPQTPEPLTEGKYVVDSILHWDGTNDIIFYTANTEDHPEQLHLYAIRALPKQSPKCLTCNLIKSGDIQQTYFSATFNDNSHIVITSQGPGIPTTHIYEWKFENSQVVISHVLDWETNESLRAKLKGTKLPSHKILTVNIDGGFQAKVLLQLPPNLDISGATKYPMLVDVYGGPDSYSVTNKWMVDWGTYLTSNQSVIYAKIDGRGSGLRGESLLHSIYLKLGTVEISDQINVTQNLAKTLNYIDAEHIGIWGWSYGGYAAAMALANDQNEVFKCAASIAPVTDWAYYDSIYTERYMGLPNTNEVGYDNSRLSTMAVKLRGKKYLLVHGTSDDNVHYQQAMILAKNLERQDILFKQISYADEDHGLTNVRPHLYHSLDRFFGECFASSRLMKSAK
;
A
#
# COMPACT_ATOMS: atom_id res chain seq x y z
N MET A 1 -0.92 51.64 -43.05
CA MET A 1 -1.95 52.32 -43.88
C MET A 1 -3.32 52.03 -43.28
N SER A 2 -4.36 52.76 -43.72
CA SER A 2 -5.79 52.61 -43.40
C SER A 2 -6.28 51.18 -43.05
N GLY A 3 -7.21 50.96 -42.11
CA GLY A 3 -8.02 51.89 -41.29
C GLY A 3 -9.53 51.75 -41.56
N ASN A 4 -10.37 52.01 -40.53
CA ASN A 4 -11.86 52.06 -40.57
C ASN A 4 -12.52 50.67 -40.84
N ASP A 5 -13.79 50.34 -40.52
CA ASP A 5 -14.87 50.88 -39.65
C ASP A 5 -15.94 49.74 -39.50
N VAL A 6 -16.93 49.69 -38.58
CA VAL A 6 -17.43 50.61 -37.51
C VAL A 6 -18.00 49.79 -36.31
N SER A 7 -18.76 50.44 -35.40
CA SER A 7 -19.44 49.95 -34.18
C SER A 7 -20.76 49.16 -34.42
N VAL A 8 -21.56 48.72 -33.41
CA VAL A 8 -22.46 49.53 -32.53
C VAL A 8 -22.89 48.77 -31.22
N THR A 9 -22.48 49.32 -30.06
CA THR A 9 -23.13 49.47 -28.70
C THR A 9 -23.84 48.28 -27.99
N GLU A 10 -23.87 48.15 -26.65
CA GLU A 10 -24.25 49.16 -25.60
C GLU A 10 -23.52 49.11 -24.23
N THR A 11 -23.37 50.31 -23.63
CA THR A 11 -23.40 50.79 -22.21
C THR A 11 -22.85 49.95 -21.02
N ALA A 12 -22.32 50.51 -19.90
CA ALA A 12 -22.29 51.90 -19.39
C ALA A 12 -21.05 52.29 -18.51
N GLN A 13 -20.65 53.57 -18.60
CA GLN A 13 -20.08 54.52 -17.60
C GLN A 13 -19.16 54.11 -16.41
N SER A 14 -18.02 54.81 -16.28
CA SER A 14 -17.69 55.68 -15.12
C SER A 14 -16.59 56.72 -15.49
N ASP A 15 -16.44 57.80 -14.70
CA ASP A 15 -15.81 59.06 -15.13
C ASP A 15 -14.31 59.26 -14.85
N GLN A 16 -13.70 60.25 -15.52
CA GLN A 16 -12.33 60.76 -15.30
C GLN A 16 -12.29 61.96 -14.35
N TYR A 17 -11.17 62.11 -13.63
CA TYR A 17 -10.70 63.41 -13.10
C TYR A 17 -9.17 63.53 -13.17
N HIS A 18 -8.66 64.70 -13.58
CA HIS A 18 -7.23 65.04 -13.60
C HIS A 18 -6.82 65.88 -12.37
N LEU A 19 -5.61 65.63 -11.83
CA LEU A 19 -4.97 66.44 -10.77
C LEU A 19 -3.45 66.62 -11.04
N PRO A 20 -2.77 67.60 -10.41
CA PRO A 20 -1.58 68.24 -11.00
C PRO A 20 -0.21 67.58 -10.73
N ALA A 21 0.77 67.96 -11.56
CA ALA A 21 2.11 67.38 -11.66
C ALA A 21 3.07 67.60 -10.45
N THR A 22 2.61 68.09 -9.30
CA THR A 22 3.45 68.31 -8.10
C THR A 22 3.47 67.13 -7.12
N ALA A 23 2.52 66.21 -7.20
CA ALA A 23 2.47 65.04 -6.31
C ALA A 23 3.59 64.00 -6.59
N ASN A 24 4.08 63.93 -7.83
CA ASN A 24 4.87 62.80 -8.31
C ASN A 24 6.28 62.70 -7.66
N ALA A 25 6.88 63.84 -7.30
CA ALA A 25 8.19 63.87 -6.64
C ALA A 25 8.17 63.29 -5.21
N ALA A 26 7.07 63.51 -4.46
CA ALA A 26 6.89 62.95 -3.12
C ALA A 26 6.69 61.43 -3.18
N ALA A 27 5.89 60.94 -4.13
CA ALA A 27 5.68 59.52 -4.38
C ALA A 27 6.99 58.81 -4.76
N HIS A 28 7.78 59.36 -5.69
CA HIS A 28 9.09 58.82 -6.05
C HIS A 28 10.05 58.74 -4.84
N HIS A 29 10.08 59.76 -3.98
CA HIS A 29 10.96 59.76 -2.81
C HIS A 29 10.51 58.76 -1.73
N GLN A 30 9.20 58.53 -1.56
CA GLN A 30 8.68 57.46 -0.70
C GLN A 30 8.98 56.06 -1.26
N TYR A 31 8.77 55.86 -2.57
CA TYR A 31 9.09 54.61 -3.27
C TYR A 31 10.58 54.25 -3.13
N TYR A 32 11.48 55.21 -3.31
CA TYR A 32 12.92 55.00 -3.15
C TYR A 32 13.32 54.69 -1.69
N ARG A 33 12.63 55.27 -0.69
CA ARG A 33 12.83 54.93 0.73
C ARG A 33 12.36 53.51 1.03
N PHE A 34 11.19 53.11 0.52
CA PHE A 34 10.65 51.76 0.69
C PHE A 34 11.57 50.70 0.08
N HIS A 35 12.05 50.90 -1.16
CA HIS A 35 13.02 50.00 -1.78
C HIS A 35 14.36 49.94 -1.03
N LYS A 36 14.83 51.05 -0.45
CA LYS A 36 16.03 51.05 0.39
C LYS A 36 15.85 50.29 1.70
N GLN A 37 14.66 50.35 2.31
CA GLN A 37 14.31 49.54 3.48
C GLN A 37 14.19 48.06 3.14
N GLN A 38 13.56 47.71 2.00
CA GLN A 38 13.50 46.34 1.47
C GLN A 38 14.91 45.75 1.30
N GLN A 39 15.82 46.48 0.64
CA GLN A 39 17.22 46.04 0.47
C GLN A 39 17.97 45.88 1.80
N GLN A 40 17.78 46.80 2.76
CA GLN A 40 18.37 46.68 4.10
C GLN A 40 17.82 45.46 4.85
N HIS A 41 16.53 45.13 4.69
CA HIS A 41 15.93 43.97 5.32
C HIS A 41 16.40 42.65 4.68
N GLN A 42 16.54 42.59 3.35
CA GLN A 42 17.18 41.46 2.67
C GLN A 42 18.63 41.26 3.11
N GLN A 43 19.41 42.34 3.27
CA GLN A 43 20.79 42.24 3.79
C GLN A 43 20.83 41.74 5.25
N GLN A 44 19.87 42.13 6.09
CA GLN A 44 19.74 41.57 7.45
C GLN A 44 19.38 40.08 7.43
N GLN A 45 18.44 39.65 6.57
CA GLN A 45 18.07 38.24 6.41
C GLN A 45 19.24 37.39 5.90
N GLN A 46 19.99 37.86 4.89
CA GLN A 46 21.21 37.20 4.42
C GLN A 46 22.28 37.11 5.52
N HIS A 47 22.44 38.15 6.35
CA HIS A 47 23.38 38.12 7.47
C HIS A 47 22.94 37.12 8.57
N GLN A 48 21.64 37.02 8.86
CA GLN A 48 21.09 36.01 9.78
C GLN A 48 21.27 34.58 9.25
N GLN A 49 20.97 34.33 7.96
CA GLN A 49 21.22 33.05 7.31
C GLN A 49 22.70 32.65 7.38
N HIS A 50 23.62 33.60 7.16
CA HIS A 50 25.06 33.31 7.23
C HIS A 50 25.52 33.02 8.67
N GLN A 51 24.97 33.71 9.69
CA GLN A 51 25.20 33.36 11.10
C GLN A 51 24.63 31.97 11.45
N GLN A 52 23.45 31.61 10.95
CA GLN A 52 22.86 30.27 11.13
C GLN A 52 23.73 29.17 10.49
N GLN A 53 24.25 29.39 9.28
CA GLN A 53 25.21 28.48 8.63
C GLN A 53 26.48 28.29 9.45
N GLN A 54 27.08 29.37 9.96
CA GLN A 54 28.27 29.31 10.81
C GLN A 54 28.01 28.53 12.11
N GLN A 55 26.86 28.76 12.77
CA GLN A 55 26.45 27.97 13.93
C GLN A 55 26.19 26.49 13.60
N SER A 56 25.66 26.18 12.41
CA SER A 56 25.45 24.78 12.00
C SER A 56 26.76 24.04 11.78
N CYS A 57 27.73 24.69 11.14
CA CYS A 57 29.09 24.17 10.95
C CYS A 57 29.81 23.92 12.30
N LEU A 58 29.69 24.87 13.25
CA LEU A 58 30.19 24.68 14.62
C LEU A 58 29.54 23.47 15.32
N ARG A 59 28.23 23.27 15.18
CA ARG A 59 27.53 22.07 15.71
C ARG A 59 27.98 20.77 15.04
N GLN A 60 28.30 20.79 13.74
CA GLN A 60 28.88 19.62 13.06
C GLN A 60 30.27 19.29 13.60
N GLN A 61 31.17 20.27 13.73
CA GLN A 61 32.51 20.05 14.32
C GLN A 61 32.44 19.52 15.76
N GLN A 62 31.53 20.06 16.59
CA GLN A 62 31.32 19.56 17.95
C GLN A 62 30.86 18.10 17.99
N ARG A 63 29.93 17.70 17.11
CA ARG A 63 29.48 16.30 17.01
C ARG A 63 30.58 15.36 16.53
N GLN A 64 31.42 15.79 15.59
CA GLN A 64 32.53 14.98 15.10
C GLN A 64 33.58 14.76 16.21
N LEU A 65 33.95 15.81 16.95
CA LEU A 65 34.84 15.69 18.13
C LEU A 65 34.25 14.77 19.22
N GLN A 66 32.93 14.80 19.44
CA GLN A 66 32.26 13.87 20.37
C GLN A 66 32.29 12.42 19.88
N TRP A 67 32.12 12.19 18.57
CA TRP A 67 32.21 10.86 17.98
C TRP A 67 33.64 10.30 18.05
N GLU A 68 34.65 11.10 17.74
CA GLU A 68 36.07 10.74 17.88
C GLU A 68 36.42 10.36 19.34
N GLN A 69 35.90 11.10 20.32
CA GLN A 69 36.04 10.76 21.75
C GLN A 69 35.35 9.44 22.12
N GLN A 70 34.16 9.15 21.58
CA GLN A 70 33.47 7.88 21.80
C GLN A 70 34.22 6.69 21.18
N GLN A 71 34.74 6.84 19.96
CA GLN A 71 35.56 5.81 19.31
C GLN A 71 36.83 5.51 20.12
N HIS A 72 37.50 6.54 20.64
CA HIS A 72 38.68 6.35 21.48
C HIS A 72 38.35 5.68 22.82
N GLN A 73 37.20 5.97 23.43
CA GLN A 73 36.72 5.25 24.62
C GLN A 73 36.38 3.78 24.32
N GLN A 74 35.78 3.47 23.17
CA GLN A 74 35.50 2.09 22.76
C GLN A 74 36.79 1.29 22.54
N GLN A 75 37.81 1.87 21.90
CA GLN A 75 39.13 1.23 21.78
C GLN A 75 39.78 0.96 23.14
N GLN A 76 39.73 1.91 24.09
CA GLN A 76 40.28 1.70 25.43
C GLN A 76 39.54 0.59 26.19
N GLN A 77 38.21 0.49 26.05
CA GLN A 77 37.42 -0.60 26.63
C GLN A 77 37.74 -1.96 26.00
N GLN A 78 37.92 -2.04 24.68
CA GLN A 78 38.34 -3.27 23.99
C GLN A 78 39.74 -3.71 24.44
N GLN A 79 40.70 -2.78 24.57
CA GLN A 79 42.05 -3.09 25.08
C GLN A 79 42.02 -3.57 26.54
N GLN A 80 41.21 -2.97 27.41
CA GLN A 80 41.00 -3.47 28.77
C GLN A 80 40.37 -4.87 28.78
N HIS A 81 39.40 -5.14 27.90
CA HIS A 81 38.76 -6.45 27.82
C HIS A 81 39.73 -7.53 27.31
N GLN A 82 40.58 -7.22 26.33
CA GLN A 82 41.65 -8.11 25.87
C GLN A 82 42.70 -8.36 26.95
N GLN A 83 43.09 -7.35 27.73
CA GLN A 83 43.99 -7.53 28.89
C GLN A 83 43.37 -8.40 29.98
N LEU A 84 42.08 -8.23 30.27
CA LEU A 84 41.33 -9.08 31.21
C LEU A 84 41.26 -10.54 30.72
N GLN A 85 40.96 -10.77 29.45
CA GLN A 85 40.98 -12.13 28.89
C GLN A 85 42.39 -12.74 28.93
N HIS A 86 43.44 -11.97 28.65
CA HIS A 86 44.82 -12.45 28.72
C HIS A 86 45.31 -12.72 30.15
N GLN A 87 44.76 -12.02 31.15
CA GLN A 87 44.98 -12.36 32.56
C GLN A 87 44.24 -13.66 32.95
N LEU A 88 42.99 -13.82 32.52
CA LEU A 88 42.16 -15.00 32.78
C LEU A 88 42.71 -16.28 32.11
N THR A 89 43.34 -16.18 30.94
CA THR A 89 44.00 -17.34 30.29
C THR A 89 45.37 -17.68 30.86
N ASN A 90 46.02 -16.74 31.55
CA ASN A 90 47.28 -17.03 32.27
C ASN A 90 47.02 -17.59 33.68
N SER A 91 45.95 -17.15 34.37
CA SER A 91 45.61 -17.58 35.73
C SER A 91 44.97 -18.97 35.84
N SER A 92 44.66 -19.63 34.73
CA SER A 92 44.13 -21.00 34.69
C SER A 92 45.21 -22.09 34.65
N SER A 93 46.48 -21.74 34.85
CA SER A 93 47.63 -22.66 34.78
C SER A 93 48.25 -23.05 36.14
N GLU A 94 47.79 -22.43 37.25
CA GLU A 94 48.22 -22.74 38.61
C GLU A 94 47.01 -22.99 39.53
N PHE A 95 46.61 -24.25 39.70
CA PHE A 95 46.16 -24.85 40.98
C PHE A 95 45.66 -26.27 40.75
N ASP A 96 46.60 -27.22 40.76
CA ASP A 96 46.32 -28.65 40.95
C ASP A 96 47.18 -29.16 42.12
N GLU A 97 46.79 -30.28 42.72
CA GLU A 97 47.40 -30.93 43.90
C GLU A 97 47.47 -30.15 45.24
N PHE A 98 46.64 -30.55 46.22
CA PHE A 98 47.15 -31.00 47.53
C PHE A 98 46.17 -32.01 48.17
N HIS A 99 46.63 -32.81 49.15
CA HIS A 99 46.05 -34.14 49.44
C HIS A 99 45.74 -34.46 50.92
N TRP A 100 44.60 -35.14 51.14
CA TRP A 100 44.29 -36.06 52.28
C TRP A 100 44.21 -35.44 53.72
N PRO A 101 43.86 -36.16 54.82
CA PRO A 101 43.42 -37.56 54.95
C PRO A 101 42.09 -37.86 55.71
N SER A 102 41.33 -38.84 55.20
CA SER A 102 40.58 -39.95 55.89
C SER A 102 39.89 -39.79 57.27
N LYS A 103 38.63 -40.27 57.38
CA LYS A 103 38.31 -41.61 57.96
C LYS A 103 36.82 -42.04 57.90
N GLN A 104 36.62 -43.29 57.45
CA GLN A 104 35.82 -44.42 58.00
C GLN A 104 34.43 -44.16 58.63
N THR A 105 33.36 -44.90 58.30
CA THR A 105 33.16 -46.11 57.43
C THR A 105 32.11 -45.82 56.32
N GLY A 106 31.71 -46.70 55.38
CA GLY A 106 31.89 -48.16 55.18
C GLY A 106 30.72 -48.99 55.75
N GLY A 107 30.19 -50.04 55.12
CA GLY A 107 30.59 -50.74 53.86
C GLY A 107 29.44 -50.92 52.85
N ASP A 108 29.68 -51.33 51.60
CA ASP A 108 30.06 -52.69 51.11
C ASP A 108 28.83 -53.63 51.00
N ASN A 109 28.56 -54.41 49.94
CA ASN A 109 29.27 -54.84 48.72
C ASN A 109 28.24 -55.35 47.67
N MET A 110 28.52 -55.66 46.39
CA MET A 110 29.39 -55.08 45.35
C MET A 110 29.14 -55.83 44.00
N GLY A 111 29.48 -55.23 42.85
CA GLY A 111 29.88 -55.95 41.63
C GLY A 111 28.97 -55.82 40.38
N GLY A 112 29.46 -55.41 39.20
CA GLY A 112 30.73 -54.72 38.90
C GLY A 112 31.29 -54.91 37.47
N LYS A 113 32.25 -54.03 37.10
CA LYS A 113 33.10 -54.05 35.86
C LYS A 113 32.33 -53.67 34.58
N ILE A 114 32.92 -53.14 33.49
CA ILE A 114 34.23 -53.39 32.84
C ILE A 114 35.00 -52.08 32.50
N TYR A 115 36.24 -52.22 32.02
CA TYR A 115 37.32 -51.22 31.84
C TYR A 115 37.30 -50.42 30.51
N ILE A 116 38.14 -49.38 30.45
CA ILE A 116 38.68 -48.72 29.24
C ILE A 116 40.21 -48.90 29.21
N THR A 117 40.81 -49.18 28.05
CA THR A 117 42.20 -48.84 27.61
C THR A 117 42.37 -49.26 26.11
N PRO A 118 43.39 -48.78 25.35
CA PRO A 118 43.14 -48.26 23.99
C PRO A 118 43.85 -49.04 22.83
N ALA A 119 44.09 -48.34 21.69
CA ALA A 119 44.52 -48.77 20.34
C ALA A 119 43.33 -49.11 19.40
N ASP A 120 43.31 -48.81 18.09
CA ASP A 120 44.32 -48.21 17.17
C ASP A 120 43.67 -47.21 16.17
N ILE A 121 44.50 -46.42 15.45
CA ILE A 121 44.07 -45.42 14.46
C ILE A 121 44.33 -45.87 13.00
N PRO A 122 43.33 -45.88 12.11
CA PRO A 122 43.51 -45.90 10.66
C PRO A 122 43.26 -44.51 10.01
N PRO A 123 44.10 -44.05 9.05
CA PRO A 123 43.95 -42.74 8.39
C PRO A 123 43.13 -42.78 7.07
N PRO A 124 42.56 -41.64 6.64
CA PRO A 124 41.96 -41.47 5.31
C PRO A 124 43.03 -41.29 4.19
N PRO A 125 42.67 -41.49 2.90
CA PRO A 125 43.63 -41.63 1.79
C PRO A 125 44.11 -40.31 1.15
N GLN A 126 45.26 -40.38 0.44
CA GLN A 126 45.85 -39.31 -0.36
C GLN A 126 45.73 -39.54 -1.88
N PRO A 127 45.60 -38.47 -2.69
CA PRO A 127 46.23 -38.32 -4.01
C PRO A 127 47.60 -37.57 -3.91
N PRO A 128 48.47 -37.62 -4.94
CA PRO A 128 49.92 -37.70 -4.70
C PRO A 128 50.73 -36.38 -4.75
N HIS A 129 51.88 -36.40 -4.05
CA HIS A 129 52.99 -35.44 -4.17
C HIS A 129 54.29 -36.15 -4.61
N GLN A 130 55.09 -35.46 -5.43
CA GLN A 130 56.57 -35.51 -5.54
C GLN A 130 57.00 -34.37 -6.50
N SER A 131 58.09 -33.62 -6.35
CA SER A 131 59.05 -33.38 -5.25
C SER A 131 59.61 -31.93 -5.43
N GLY A 132 60.11 -31.18 -4.45
CA GLY A 132 61.30 -31.43 -3.63
C GLY A 132 62.60 -31.29 -4.46
N SER A 133 63.62 -30.49 -4.10
CA SER A 133 63.81 -29.59 -2.96
C SER A 133 65.07 -28.68 -3.06
N ASN A 134 65.08 -27.55 -2.36
CA ASN A 134 66.21 -26.91 -1.64
C ASN A 134 67.50 -26.38 -2.35
N SER A 135 67.71 -25.06 -2.14
CA SER A 135 68.91 -24.43 -1.51
C SER A 135 70.06 -23.78 -2.34
N HIS A 136 70.65 -22.76 -1.68
CA HIS A 136 71.98 -22.14 -1.85
C HIS A 136 72.38 -21.39 -3.15
N SER A 137 72.07 -20.08 -3.14
CA SER A 137 73.03 -18.94 -3.10
C SER A 137 74.33 -18.91 -3.96
N HIS A 138 74.55 -17.72 -4.54
CA HIS A 138 75.82 -17.10 -5.00
C HIS A 138 76.34 -17.27 -6.45
N HIS A 139 76.22 -16.14 -7.18
CA HIS A 139 77.23 -15.48 -8.03
C HIS A 139 77.65 -15.99 -9.43
N ASN A 140 77.60 -15.02 -10.37
CA ASN A 140 78.46 -14.78 -11.53
C ASN A 140 78.51 -15.82 -12.67
N GLY A 141 78.51 -15.35 -13.93
CA GLY A 141 78.81 -16.27 -15.04
C GLY A 141 78.82 -15.81 -16.51
N ASN A 142 78.47 -14.57 -16.86
CA ASN A 142 78.82 -13.86 -18.13
C ASN A 142 78.97 -14.66 -19.46
N LYS A 143 78.25 -14.21 -20.51
CA LYS A 143 78.63 -14.28 -21.96
C LYS A 143 78.49 -15.64 -22.68
N SER A 144 78.20 -15.70 -24.01
CA SER A 144 77.78 -14.65 -24.97
C SER A 144 77.40 -15.19 -26.36
N ARG A 145 76.71 -14.36 -27.16
CA ARG A 145 76.61 -14.36 -28.66
C ARG A 145 75.80 -15.51 -29.29
N GLN A 146 75.14 -15.37 -30.45
CA GLN A 146 74.60 -14.25 -31.28
C GLN A 146 73.53 -14.93 -32.24
N GLN A 147 72.80 -14.34 -33.21
CA GLN A 147 72.87 -13.09 -33.98
C GLN A 147 71.51 -12.81 -34.69
N HIS A 148 71.26 -11.54 -35.09
CA HIS A 148 70.31 -11.10 -36.15
C HIS A 148 68.77 -11.25 -35.95
N GLN A 149 67.90 -10.36 -36.46
CA GLN A 149 68.10 -9.14 -37.28
C GLN A 149 66.98 -8.07 -37.10
N GLN A 150 67.37 -6.77 -37.06
CA GLN A 150 66.80 -5.52 -37.67
C GLN A 150 65.26 -5.31 -37.82
N GLN A 151 64.64 -4.11 -37.75
CA GLN A 151 64.99 -2.67 -37.62
C GLN A 151 63.69 -1.93 -37.13
N GLN A 152 63.66 -0.93 -36.22
CA GLN A 152 63.96 0.53 -36.33
C GLN A 152 63.31 1.28 -37.52
N GLN A 153 62.77 2.51 -37.41
CA GLN A 153 62.90 3.61 -36.40
C GLN A 153 61.50 4.28 -36.11
N GLN A 154 61.20 5.55 -35.72
CA GLN A 154 61.88 6.86 -35.58
C GLN A 154 61.11 7.84 -34.61
N HIS A 155 61.56 9.11 -34.47
CA HIS A 155 60.97 10.26 -33.72
C HIS A 155 61.41 11.59 -34.45
N PRO A 156 61.52 12.85 -33.90
CA PRO A 156 60.98 13.57 -32.69
C PRO A 156 60.54 15.08 -32.93
N HIS A 157 60.31 15.87 -31.84
CA HIS A 157 60.48 17.36 -31.67
C HIS A 157 59.44 18.39 -32.23
N SER A 158 59.31 19.69 -31.79
CA SER A 158 59.60 20.40 -30.49
C SER A 158 59.20 21.92 -30.45
N LEU A 159 58.69 22.42 -29.30
CA LEU A 159 58.91 23.73 -28.56
C LEU A 159 58.97 25.17 -29.19
N HIS A 160 58.73 26.17 -28.29
CA HIS A 160 59.04 27.65 -28.30
C HIS A 160 58.03 28.71 -28.86
N SER A 161 58.12 30.03 -28.52
CA SER A 161 57.89 30.73 -27.20
C SER A 161 58.11 32.28 -27.21
N HIS A 162 57.31 33.06 -26.43
CA HIS A 162 57.50 34.47 -25.94
C HIS A 162 57.42 35.64 -26.97
N ILE A 163 57.11 36.92 -26.61
CA ILE A 163 57.90 37.94 -25.86
C ILE A 163 57.04 39.12 -25.25
N HIS A 164 57.65 39.93 -24.35
CA HIS A 164 57.13 41.06 -23.52
C HIS A 164 57.45 42.48 -24.12
N PRO A 165 57.11 43.70 -23.56
CA PRO A 165 57.51 44.24 -22.22
C PRO A 165 56.64 45.36 -21.54
N HIS A 166 57.17 45.96 -20.44
CA HIS A 166 56.61 47.05 -19.58
C HIS A 166 57.09 48.49 -19.94
N PRO A 167 56.61 49.58 -19.25
CA PRO A 167 57.32 50.12 -18.07
C PRO A 167 56.44 50.65 -16.88
N HIS A 168 57.10 51.12 -15.81
CA HIS A 168 56.59 51.62 -14.49
C HIS A 168 57.23 53.03 -14.18
N PRO A 169 57.19 53.73 -12.99
CA PRO A 169 57.04 53.26 -11.58
C PRO A 169 56.34 54.22 -10.54
N HIS A 170 56.55 53.94 -9.23
CA HIS A 170 56.23 54.69 -7.98
C HIS A 170 54.75 54.67 -7.50
N HIS A 171 54.38 53.89 -6.46
CA HIS A 171 54.43 54.18 -4.98
C HIS A 171 53.20 55.00 -4.49
N GLN A 172 52.61 54.86 -3.29
CA GLN A 172 52.78 54.02 -2.06
C GLN A 172 51.43 54.12 -1.26
N HIS A 173 51.07 53.43 -0.15
CA HIS A 173 51.70 52.45 0.76
C HIS A 173 50.61 51.63 1.51
N GLY A 174 50.84 50.34 1.82
CA GLY A 174 50.33 49.58 3.00
C GLY A 174 48.82 49.41 3.30
N HIS A 175 48.31 48.16 3.27
CA HIS A 175 47.08 47.71 3.96
C HIS A 175 47.14 46.20 4.35
N ARG A 176 46.22 45.71 5.20
CA ARG A 176 46.17 44.34 5.77
C ARG A 176 45.06 43.45 5.17
N THR A 177 45.23 42.13 5.28
CA THR A 177 44.33 41.05 4.80
C THR A 177 43.21 40.63 5.77
N PRO A 178 42.04 40.23 5.25
CA PRO A 178 41.05 39.31 5.85
C PRO A 178 40.88 38.00 4.99
N PRO A 179 40.08 36.97 5.40
CA PRO A 179 40.55 35.58 5.32
C PRO A 179 39.81 34.61 4.35
N HIS A 180 40.22 33.33 4.42
CA HIS A 180 39.87 32.21 3.54
C HIS A 180 38.39 31.78 3.56
N ARG A 181 37.93 31.18 2.45
CA ARG A 181 36.75 30.30 2.40
C ARG A 181 37.17 28.85 2.67
N CYS A 182 36.41 28.12 3.48
CA CYS A 182 36.54 26.67 3.57
C CYS A 182 35.91 26.01 2.34
N LYS A 183 36.64 25.07 1.73
CA LYS A 183 36.07 23.98 0.93
C LYS A 183 35.91 22.77 1.84
N CYS A 184 34.84 22.01 1.68
CA CYS A 184 34.77 20.62 2.12
C CYS A 184 34.83 19.75 0.85
N GLU A 185 36.00 19.20 0.56
CA GLU A 185 36.18 18.18 -0.48
C GLU A 185 36.21 16.82 0.22
N HIS A 186 35.37 15.87 -0.23
CA HIS A 186 35.37 14.52 0.32
C HIS A 186 36.66 13.79 -0.11
N PRO A 187 37.46 13.26 0.83
CA PRO A 187 38.52 12.33 0.47
C PRO A 187 37.90 10.99 0.04
N SER A 188 38.40 10.41 -1.04
CA SER A 188 38.17 9.02 -1.39
C SER A 188 38.73 8.12 -0.28
N ILE A 189 37.94 7.18 0.22
CA ILE A 189 38.43 6.13 1.13
C ILE A 189 38.68 4.88 0.29
N GLU A 190 39.94 4.46 0.21
CA GLU A 190 40.33 3.19 -0.40
C GLU A 190 39.85 2.01 0.46
N LEU A 191 39.43 0.92 -0.21
CA LEU A 191 39.02 -0.31 0.43
C LEU A 191 40.23 -1.03 1.04
N MET A 192 40.37 -0.97 2.38
CA MET A 192 41.11 -2.00 3.11
C MET A 192 40.18 -3.17 3.39
N GLY A 193 40.39 -4.28 2.68
CA GLY A 193 39.66 -5.52 2.94
C GLY A 193 40.07 -6.16 4.27
N TYR A 194 39.13 -6.87 4.88
CA TYR A 194 39.38 -7.86 5.92
C TYR A 194 38.58 -9.13 5.58
N GLU A 195 39.16 -10.29 5.88
CA GLU A 195 38.77 -11.58 5.32
C GLU A 195 37.56 -12.23 6.01
N ASP A 196 37.01 -13.26 5.36
CA ASP A 196 35.83 -14.02 5.78
C ASP A 196 35.92 -14.66 7.17
N SER A 197 34.78 -14.76 7.86
CA SER A 197 34.37 -16.02 8.50
C SER A 197 32.94 -15.99 9.04
N VAL A 198 32.33 -17.18 9.18
CA VAL A 198 31.02 -17.44 9.81
C VAL A 198 29.80 -16.88 9.07
N ILE A 199 29.59 -17.34 7.83
CA ILE A 199 28.23 -17.48 7.26
C ILE A 199 27.67 -18.83 7.70
N ALA A 200 26.42 -18.84 8.18
CA ALA A 200 25.66 -20.06 8.49
C ALA A 200 24.41 -20.14 7.59
N THR A 201 24.58 -20.63 6.37
CA THR A 201 23.51 -20.76 5.37
C THR A 201 22.57 -21.91 5.71
N ALA A 202 21.25 -21.69 5.63
CA ALA A 202 20.22 -22.71 5.81
C ALA A 202 19.28 -22.78 4.59
N THR A 203 19.80 -23.22 3.45
CA THR A 203 19.01 -23.50 2.24
C THR A 203 18.23 -24.81 2.37
N ALA A 204 16.90 -24.74 2.32
CA ALA A 204 16.02 -25.91 2.42
C ALA A 204 15.54 -26.41 1.04
N SER A 205 16.48 -26.88 0.22
CA SER A 205 16.18 -27.46 -1.11
C SER A 205 15.64 -28.89 -0.97
N ASN A 206 14.32 -29.07 -1.15
CA ASN A 206 13.68 -30.39 -1.09
C ASN A 206 13.66 -31.08 -2.47
N THR A 207 14.69 -31.89 -2.75
CA THR A 207 14.71 -32.83 -3.89
C THR A 207 14.71 -34.27 -3.36
N ALA A 208 13.62 -35.02 -3.57
CA ALA A 208 13.46 -36.37 -3.05
C ALA A 208 13.47 -37.41 -4.18
N ALA A 209 14.56 -38.18 -4.29
CA ALA A 209 14.67 -39.31 -5.22
C ALA A 209 14.29 -40.65 -4.55
N ASN A 210 13.78 -41.58 -5.35
CA ASN A 210 13.29 -42.89 -4.89
C ASN A 210 14.41 -43.93 -4.61
N VAL A 211 14.08 -44.95 -3.80
CA VAL A 211 14.21 -46.42 -4.03
C VAL A 211 14.42 -47.17 -2.70
N GLY A 212 13.76 -48.33 -2.44
CA GLY A 212 14.08 -49.07 -1.20
C GLY A 212 13.44 -50.42 -0.75
N VAL A 213 12.55 -51.10 -1.51
CA VAL A 213 12.29 -52.58 -1.41
C VAL A 213 11.77 -53.23 -0.09
N ALA A 214 10.47 -53.62 -0.09
CA ALA A 214 9.84 -54.90 0.36
C ALA A 214 9.99 -55.43 1.85
N LEU A 215 9.12 -56.28 2.43
CA LEU A 215 8.33 -57.44 1.95
C LEU A 215 7.06 -57.75 2.80
N GLY A 216 5.98 -58.24 2.16
CA GLY A 216 4.92 -59.12 2.72
C GLY A 216 3.90 -58.56 3.75
N GLY A 217 2.65 -59.04 3.85
CA GLY A 217 1.91 -60.01 3.02
C GLY A 217 0.47 -60.31 3.51
N SER A 218 -0.41 -60.71 2.59
CA SER A 218 -1.73 -61.39 2.77
C SER A 218 -2.82 -60.80 3.71
N GLY A 219 -3.79 -60.08 3.13
CA GLY A 219 -5.15 -60.62 2.87
C GLY A 219 -6.23 -60.64 3.97
N GLY A 220 -7.32 -59.89 3.76
CA GLY A 220 -8.59 -59.98 4.52
C GLY A 220 -9.67 -59.02 3.96
N VAL A 221 -10.96 -59.35 4.08
CA VAL A 221 -12.09 -58.57 3.48
C VAL A 221 -13.22 -58.39 4.51
N GLY A 222 -13.77 -57.17 4.67
CA GLY A 222 -15.05 -56.96 5.36
C GLY A 222 -15.29 -55.59 6.03
N VAL A 223 -15.92 -54.66 5.27
CA VAL A 223 -16.83 -53.54 5.66
C VAL A 223 -17.04 -53.23 7.17
N GLY A 224 -16.91 -51.95 7.61
CA GLY A 224 -17.25 -51.60 9.01
C GLY A 224 -17.36 -50.16 9.56
N GLY A 225 -17.26 -49.05 8.80
CA GLY A 225 -17.65 -47.68 9.26
C GLY A 225 -16.80 -46.96 10.34
N GLY A 226 -16.85 -45.61 10.40
CA GLY A 226 -16.22 -44.82 11.47
C GLY A 226 -15.71 -43.41 11.10
N VAL A 227 -16.56 -42.40 11.32
CA VAL A 227 -16.36 -40.92 11.27
C VAL A 227 -14.93 -40.35 11.38
N GLY A 228 -14.59 -39.40 10.49
CA GLY A 228 -13.53 -38.38 10.66
C GLY A 228 -13.72 -37.19 9.71
N ARG A 229 -13.59 -35.93 10.17
CA ARG A 229 -13.87 -34.70 9.40
C ARG A 229 -12.97 -33.53 9.86
N HIS A 230 -12.98 -32.44 9.07
CA HIS A 230 -12.26 -31.15 9.26
C HIS A 230 -10.81 -31.13 8.72
N GLN A 231 -10.28 -30.05 8.13
CA GLN A 231 -10.83 -28.68 7.90
C GLN A 231 -10.25 -27.99 6.64
N HIS A 232 -10.65 -26.72 6.38
CA HIS A 232 -10.27 -25.81 5.26
C HIS A 232 -10.90 -26.09 3.86
N PRO A 233 -11.02 -25.09 2.94
CA PRO A 233 -11.09 -23.62 3.12
C PRO A 233 -12.43 -22.99 2.57
N PRO A 234 -12.52 -22.06 1.58
CA PRO A 234 -13.24 -20.80 1.83
C PRO A 234 -14.44 -20.45 0.90
N TYR A 235 -14.99 -19.24 1.13
CA TYR A 235 -16.26 -18.67 0.67
C TYR A 235 -16.51 -18.57 -0.85
N TYR A 236 -17.73 -18.93 -1.29
CA TYR A 236 -18.73 -17.98 -1.83
C TYR A 236 -20.14 -18.61 -1.81
N TYR A 237 -21.19 -17.83 -1.53
CA TYR A 237 -22.54 -18.35 -1.24
C TYR A 237 -23.57 -18.08 -2.35
N LYS A 238 -24.34 -19.11 -2.74
CA LYS A 238 -25.70 -18.96 -3.27
C LYS A 238 -26.48 -20.24 -2.98
N ALA A 239 -27.71 -20.13 -2.48
CA ALA A 239 -28.53 -21.25 -2.03
C ALA A 239 -29.70 -21.55 -2.98
N ALA A 240 -30.15 -22.81 -3.02
CA ALA A 240 -31.37 -23.24 -3.70
C ALA A 240 -32.24 -24.10 -2.78
N VAL A 241 -33.57 -24.03 -2.99
CA VAL A 241 -34.62 -24.50 -2.08
C VAL A 241 -34.76 -26.04 -2.06
N GLY A 242 -34.92 -26.63 -0.88
CA GLY A 242 -35.33 -28.04 -0.69
C GLY A 242 -36.18 -28.21 0.58
N ARG A 243 -37.28 -28.97 0.52
CA ARG A 243 -38.27 -29.08 1.63
C ARG A 243 -37.96 -30.23 2.61
N ARG A 244 -38.44 -30.06 3.85
CA ARG A 244 -38.51 -31.08 4.92
C ARG A 244 -39.25 -32.35 4.47
N THR A 245 -38.82 -33.50 4.97
CA THR A 245 -39.68 -34.62 5.37
C THR A 245 -39.23 -35.13 6.76
N SER A 246 -40.05 -35.96 7.42
CA SER A 246 -40.02 -36.10 8.88
C SER A 246 -40.23 -37.52 9.40
N ALA A 247 -39.41 -37.94 10.37
CA ALA A 247 -39.70 -38.96 11.38
C ALA A 247 -38.65 -38.84 12.52
N LYS A 248 -38.80 -39.37 13.73
CA LYS A 248 -39.89 -39.65 14.70
C LYS A 248 -39.31 -40.70 15.69
N LEU A 249 -39.79 -40.68 16.94
CA LEU A 249 -39.81 -41.80 17.90
C LEU A 249 -38.51 -42.23 18.67
N HIS A 250 -38.45 -41.76 19.91
CA HIS A 250 -38.65 -42.54 21.16
C HIS A 250 -37.56 -43.43 21.80
N GLU A 251 -37.23 -43.02 23.04
CA GLU A 251 -37.25 -43.80 24.30
C GLU A 251 -36.23 -44.91 24.67
N SER A 252 -35.75 -44.77 25.93
CA SER A 252 -35.56 -45.85 26.93
C SER A 252 -34.32 -46.77 26.81
N MET A 253 -33.77 -47.37 27.89
CA MET A 253 -33.86 -47.08 29.34
C MET A 253 -32.71 -47.76 30.13
N LEU A 254 -32.39 -47.21 31.31
CA LEU A 254 -31.94 -47.86 32.57
C LEU A 254 -30.68 -48.76 32.65
N GLY A 255 -29.76 -48.34 33.53
CA GLY A 255 -29.13 -49.18 34.59
C GLY A 255 -27.79 -49.88 34.27
N GLY A 256 -26.84 -50.02 35.21
CA GLY A 256 -26.68 -49.43 36.55
C GLY A 256 -26.15 -50.41 37.62
N GLY A 257 -25.07 -50.05 38.35
CA GLY A 257 -24.59 -50.85 39.50
C GLY A 257 -23.20 -50.46 40.06
N SER A 258 -23.20 -50.09 41.35
CA SER A 258 -22.17 -50.10 42.42
C SER A 258 -20.85 -50.90 42.23
N SER A 259 -19.75 -50.68 42.98
CA SER A 259 -19.68 -50.44 44.45
C SER A 259 -18.28 -50.06 45.02
N LEU A 260 -18.25 -49.54 46.27
CA LEU A 260 -17.22 -49.68 47.34
C LEU A 260 -15.79 -49.05 47.20
N GLU A 261 -15.61 -47.93 47.93
CA GLU A 261 -14.77 -47.75 49.15
C GLU A 261 -13.22 -48.01 49.22
N ASP A 262 -12.58 -47.01 49.86
CA ASP A 262 -11.46 -47.01 50.85
C ASP A 262 -9.96 -46.72 50.55
N ASP A 263 -9.49 -45.76 51.38
CA ASP A 263 -8.20 -45.50 52.06
C ASP A 263 -6.96 -44.73 51.48
N ASP A 264 -6.62 -43.69 52.27
CA ASP A 264 -5.33 -43.05 52.64
C ASP A 264 -4.20 -42.74 51.62
N GLY A 265 -3.49 -41.60 51.68
CA GLY A 265 -3.48 -40.54 52.68
C GLY A 265 -2.14 -39.75 52.72
N THR A 266 -2.20 -38.42 52.82
CA THR A 266 -1.18 -37.50 53.44
C THR A 266 0.23 -37.38 52.79
N SER A 267 1.09 -36.38 53.08
CA SER A 267 0.97 -34.95 53.48
C SER A 267 2.39 -34.30 53.49
N ALA A 268 2.61 -32.99 53.71
CA ALA A 268 2.02 -31.76 53.17
C ALA A 268 2.84 -30.54 53.65
N GLY A 269 2.94 -29.46 52.88
CA GLY A 269 3.44 -28.16 53.37
C GLY A 269 3.34 -27.04 52.31
N SER A 270 3.32 -25.73 52.59
CA SER A 270 3.40 -24.89 53.81
C SER A 270 4.15 -23.61 53.35
N PHE A 271 3.80 -22.34 53.64
CA PHE A 271 2.76 -21.71 54.48
C PHE A 271 2.50 -20.26 53.97
N GLY A 272 1.47 -19.56 54.45
CA GLY A 272 1.34 -18.10 54.20
C GLY A 272 -0.07 -17.49 54.31
N GLU A 273 -0.70 -17.47 55.49
CA GLU A 273 -2.04 -16.87 55.70
C GLU A 273 -2.03 -15.34 55.96
N GLY A 274 -3.16 -14.66 55.69
CA GLY A 274 -3.28 -13.21 55.90
C GLY A 274 -4.66 -12.57 56.13
N MET A 275 -5.81 -13.29 56.16
CA MET A 275 -7.13 -12.65 56.44
C MET A 275 -8.26 -13.59 56.94
N SER A 276 -8.07 -14.32 58.04
CA SER A 276 -9.09 -15.27 58.57
C SER A 276 -9.96 -14.75 59.73
N ARG A 277 -10.33 -13.45 59.73
CA ARG A 277 -11.06 -12.77 60.82
C ARG A 277 -12.56 -13.14 60.98
N PHE A 278 -12.94 -14.39 60.73
CA PHE A 278 -14.34 -14.84 60.73
C PHE A 278 -14.59 -16.28 61.24
N LYS A 279 -13.73 -16.84 62.11
CA LYS A 279 -13.84 -18.24 62.57
C LYS A 279 -13.66 -18.46 64.08
N ASN A 280 -14.48 -17.80 64.91
CA ASN A 280 -14.61 -18.20 66.33
C ASN A 280 -16.00 -17.90 66.95
N LEU A 281 -17.09 -18.47 66.38
CA LEU A 281 -18.45 -18.30 66.94
C LEU A 281 -19.51 -19.38 66.59
N MET A 282 -19.12 -20.66 66.41
CA MET A 282 -20.06 -21.78 66.15
C MET A 282 -19.71 -23.11 66.85
N HIS A 283 -19.67 -23.16 68.18
CA HIS A 283 -19.71 -24.41 68.93
C HIS A 283 -21.16 -24.76 69.35
N THR A 284 -21.84 -25.62 68.58
CA THR A 284 -23.06 -26.40 68.95
C THR A 284 -23.53 -27.24 67.77
N LYS A 285 -24.02 -28.48 68.01
CA LYS A 285 -24.57 -29.35 66.93
C LYS A 285 -25.76 -28.70 66.20
N GLU A 286 -26.62 -27.98 66.92
CA GLU A 286 -27.78 -27.29 66.33
C GLU A 286 -27.40 -26.21 65.32
N LYS A 287 -26.34 -25.43 65.58
CA LYS A 287 -25.91 -24.35 64.69
C LYS A 287 -25.40 -24.90 63.35
N LYS A 288 -24.69 -26.05 63.36
CA LYS A 288 -24.36 -26.80 62.13
C LYS A 288 -25.59 -27.36 61.39
N ARG A 289 -26.70 -27.69 62.09
CA ARG A 289 -27.98 -28.06 61.45
C ARG A 289 -28.65 -26.86 60.80
N ARG A 290 -28.71 -25.72 61.48
CA ARG A 290 -29.27 -24.46 60.92
C ARG A 290 -28.47 -23.96 59.72
N VAL A 291 -27.14 -23.99 59.75
CA VAL A 291 -26.30 -23.62 58.59
C VAL A 291 -26.51 -24.56 57.41
N ARG A 292 -26.65 -25.88 57.62
CA ARG A 292 -27.01 -26.80 56.52
C ARG A 292 -28.39 -26.51 55.95
N ILE A 293 -29.40 -26.26 56.78
CA ILE A 293 -30.74 -25.87 56.31
C ILE A 293 -30.68 -24.57 55.50
N ILE A 294 -29.93 -23.56 55.96
CA ILE A 294 -29.74 -22.30 55.23
C ILE A 294 -29.03 -22.54 53.89
N LEU A 295 -27.95 -23.34 53.84
CA LEU A 295 -27.30 -23.68 52.56
C LEU A 295 -28.26 -24.41 51.62
N SER A 296 -29.02 -25.39 52.11
CA SER A 296 -30.01 -26.12 51.32
C SER A 296 -31.12 -25.21 50.78
N ILE A 297 -31.59 -24.24 51.58
CA ILE A 297 -32.55 -23.22 51.13
C ILE A 297 -31.89 -22.30 50.08
N VAL A 298 -30.64 -21.89 50.26
CA VAL A 298 -29.92 -21.06 49.27
C VAL A 298 -29.71 -21.81 47.95
N THR A 299 -29.30 -23.09 47.96
CA THR A 299 -29.23 -23.89 46.72
C THR A 299 -30.59 -24.16 46.12
N ALA A 300 -31.66 -24.32 46.92
CA ALA A 300 -33.01 -24.45 46.40
C ALA A 300 -33.51 -23.14 45.76
N VAL A 301 -33.22 -21.98 46.36
CA VAL A 301 -33.54 -20.67 45.78
C VAL A 301 -32.74 -20.40 44.51
N ILE A 302 -31.45 -20.77 44.46
CA ILE A 302 -30.63 -20.68 43.24
C ILE A 302 -31.16 -21.64 42.16
N ALA A 303 -31.53 -22.87 42.52
CA ALA A 303 -32.12 -23.82 41.57
C ALA A 303 -33.49 -23.34 41.05
N VAL A 304 -34.34 -22.76 41.90
CA VAL A 304 -35.61 -22.14 41.51
C VAL A 304 -35.39 -20.89 40.67
N ALA A 305 -34.36 -20.08 40.95
CA ALA A 305 -34.01 -18.92 40.11
C ALA A 305 -33.51 -19.36 38.74
N LEU A 306 -32.66 -20.39 38.66
CA LEU A 306 -32.18 -20.97 37.40
C LEU A 306 -33.31 -21.61 36.60
N LEU A 307 -34.21 -22.36 37.26
CA LEU A 307 -35.43 -22.89 36.66
C LEU A 307 -36.37 -21.79 36.20
N ALA A 308 -36.50 -20.68 36.95
CA ALA A 308 -37.30 -19.53 36.54
C ALA A 308 -36.69 -18.81 35.33
N THR A 309 -35.36 -18.63 35.27
CA THR A 309 -34.70 -18.08 34.07
C THR A 309 -34.78 -19.01 32.87
N ALA A 310 -34.69 -20.33 33.08
CA ALA A 310 -34.89 -21.32 32.03
C ALA A 310 -36.35 -21.32 31.54
N LEU A 311 -37.32 -21.22 32.46
CA LEU A 311 -38.74 -21.12 32.12
C LEU A 311 -39.06 -19.80 31.41
N VAL A 312 -38.41 -18.68 31.77
CA VAL A 312 -38.51 -17.40 31.04
C VAL A 312 -37.87 -17.47 29.65
N PHE A 313 -36.84 -18.30 29.45
CA PHE A 313 -36.31 -18.61 28.13
C PHE A 313 -37.28 -19.48 27.31
N ILE A 314 -37.81 -20.56 27.90
CA ILE A 314 -38.72 -21.51 27.24
C ILE A 314 -40.05 -20.82 26.86
N LEU A 315 -40.63 -20.04 27.78
CA LEU A 315 -41.83 -19.24 27.50
C LEU A 315 -41.57 -18.11 26.50
N ARG A 316 -40.32 -17.69 26.28
CA ARG A 316 -39.94 -16.78 25.18
C ARG A 316 -39.70 -17.50 23.85
N THR A 317 -39.50 -18.82 23.83
CA THR A 317 -39.36 -19.59 22.58
C THR A 317 -40.68 -20.13 22.06
N ASP A 318 -41.64 -20.47 22.93
CA ASP A 318 -42.93 -21.05 22.51
C ASP A 318 -44.00 -20.02 22.08
N GLU A 319 -43.77 -18.70 22.27
CA GLU A 319 -44.70 -17.65 21.81
C GLU A 319 -44.35 -17.11 20.39
N LYS A 320 -43.65 -17.92 19.58
CA LYS A 320 -43.34 -17.65 18.16
C LYS A 320 -43.51 -18.87 17.25
N ASP A 321 -44.75 -19.30 17.05
CA ASP A 321 -45.22 -19.80 15.76
C ASP A 321 -46.77 -19.82 15.72
N ASN A 322 -47.36 -19.48 14.56
CA ASN A 322 -48.81 -19.43 14.25
C ASN A 322 -49.62 -18.19 14.69
N SER A 323 -49.30 -17.03 14.12
CA SER A 323 -50.33 -16.03 13.75
C SER A 323 -49.95 -15.29 12.48
N ASP A 324 -50.84 -15.29 11.48
CA ASP A 324 -50.66 -14.50 10.26
C ASP A 324 -51.12 -13.03 10.46
N ASP A 325 -50.32 -12.13 9.87
CA ASP A 325 -50.60 -10.73 9.52
C ASP A 325 -50.77 -9.66 10.64
N SER A 326 -50.33 -8.43 10.32
CA SER A 326 -50.60 -7.15 11.00
C SER A 326 -50.05 -6.92 12.44
N GLY A 327 -48.74 -7.13 12.67
CA GLY A 327 -48.12 -6.93 14.01
C GLY A 327 -46.70 -6.31 14.06
N SER A 328 -46.57 -5.00 13.79
CA SER A 328 -45.45 -4.11 14.18
C SER A 328 -44.06 -4.72 14.48
N ASN A 329 -43.25 -5.02 13.45
CA ASN A 329 -41.80 -5.14 13.61
C ASN A 329 -41.17 -3.74 13.75
N SER A 330 -40.59 -3.41 14.91
CA SER A 330 -40.17 -2.04 15.24
C SER A 330 -38.76 -1.66 14.77
N ASN A 331 -37.83 -2.63 14.68
CA ASN A 331 -36.41 -2.43 14.37
C ASN A 331 -36.02 -2.96 12.97
N ASN A 332 -36.52 -2.34 11.91
CA ASN A 332 -35.98 -2.53 10.55
C ASN A 332 -34.73 -1.65 10.32
N ALA A 333 -33.75 -1.68 11.22
CA ALA A 333 -32.46 -1.01 11.05
C ALA A 333 -31.44 -1.98 10.42
N ILE A 334 -30.32 -1.46 9.92
CA ILE A 334 -29.17 -2.29 9.50
C ILE A 334 -28.37 -2.68 10.75
N ASP A 335 -28.05 -3.95 10.95
CA ASP A 335 -27.15 -4.40 12.03
C ASP A 335 -25.69 -4.46 11.55
N LEU A 336 -24.74 -4.44 12.49
CA LEU A 336 -23.31 -4.44 12.15
C LEU A 336 -22.91 -5.69 11.36
N GLU A 337 -23.51 -6.84 11.68
CA GLU A 337 -23.25 -8.11 10.99
C GLU A 337 -23.74 -8.12 9.53
N ASP A 338 -24.74 -7.30 9.16
CA ASP A 338 -25.17 -7.14 7.77
C ASP A 338 -24.08 -6.50 6.90
N VAL A 339 -23.33 -5.57 7.51
CA VAL A 339 -22.18 -4.87 6.91
C VAL A 339 -20.96 -5.78 6.90
N LEU A 340 -20.63 -6.43 8.03
CA LEU A 340 -19.46 -7.30 8.18
C LEU A 340 -19.53 -8.56 7.32
N SER A 341 -20.72 -9.17 7.18
CA SER A 341 -20.92 -10.32 6.30
C SER A 341 -21.00 -9.96 4.80
N GLY A 342 -20.88 -8.67 4.45
CA GLY A 342 -21.00 -8.16 3.08
C GLY A 342 -22.37 -8.40 2.44
N GLN A 343 -23.38 -8.80 3.22
CA GLN A 343 -24.65 -9.29 2.71
C GLN A 343 -25.53 -8.21 2.10
N LEU A 344 -25.25 -6.94 2.40
CA LEU A 344 -25.90 -5.76 1.81
C LEU A 344 -25.00 -5.04 0.78
N TYR A 345 -23.85 -5.62 0.42
CA TYR A 345 -23.01 -5.03 -0.62
C TYR A 345 -23.65 -5.23 -2.00
N ALA A 346 -23.63 -4.16 -2.80
CA ALA A 346 -24.05 -4.23 -4.20
C ALA A 346 -23.04 -5.08 -4.99
N LYS A 347 -23.54 -6.06 -5.73
CA LYS A 347 -22.76 -6.72 -6.76
C LYS A 347 -22.30 -5.70 -7.80
N ARG A 348 -21.12 -5.96 -8.36
CA ARG A 348 -20.50 -5.18 -9.44
C ARG A 348 -20.40 -6.03 -10.69
N PHE A 349 -19.94 -5.43 -11.78
CA PHE A 349 -19.48 -6.18 -12.95
C PHE A 349 -18.44 -7.25 -12.52
N ASN A 350 -18.62 -8.47 -12.99
CA ASN A 350 -17.85 -9.66 -12.60
C ASN A 350 -17.23 -10.40 -13.81
N GLY A 351 -17.20 -9.73 -14.95
CA GLY A 351 -16.49 -10.18 -16.14
C GLY A 351 -15.35 -9.24 -16.50
N SER A 352 -14.60 -9.61 -17.53
CA SER A 352 -13.68 -8.75 -18.26
C SER A 352 -13.98 -8.83 -19.76
N TRP A 353 -13.58 -7.80 -20.51
CA TRP A 353 -13.59 -7.91 -21.97
C TRP A 353 -12.60 -9.00 -22.42
N SER A 354 -13.03 -9.74 -23.42
CA SER A 354 -12.35 -10.86 -24.08
C SER A 354 -12.24 -10.52 -25.58
N ASN A 355 -11.68 -11.42 -26.39
CA ASN A 355 -11.39 -11.17 -27.79
C ASN A 355 -12.66 -10.77 -28.56
N GLY A 356 -12.64 -9.61 -29.23
CA GLY A 356 -13.76 -9.11 -30.03
C GLY A 356 -14.91 -8.58 -29.17
N ASP A 357 -16.14 -9.01 -29.46
CA ASP A 357 -17.37 -8.53 -28.79
C ASP A 357 -17.77 -9.35 -27.55
N SER A 358 -16.83 -10.15 -27.01
CA SER A 358 -17.09 -11.10 -25.92
C SER A 358 -16.70 -10.60 -24.52
N VAL A 359 -17.49 -10.92 -23.51
CA VAL A 359 -17.18 -10.77 -22.08
C VAL A 359 -16.96 -12.15 -21.47
N ILE A 360 -15.81 -12.36 -20.80
CA ILE A 360 -15.50 -13.59 -20.07
C ILE A 360 -15.75 -13.40 -18.56
N TYR A 361 -16.46 -14.32 -17.93
CA TYR A 361 -16.86 -14.23 -16.52
C TYR A 361 -16.99 -15.60 -15.85
N LYS A 362 -17.09 -15.63 -14.52
CA LYS A 362 -17.29 -16.85 -13.73
C LYS A 362 -18.67 -16.86 -13.06
N GLU A 363 -19.47 -17.91 -13.29
CA GLU A 363 -20.74 -18.13 -12.61
C GLU A 363 -20.92 -19.63 -12.28
N ASN A 364 -21.49 -19.95 -11.11
CA ASN A 364 -21.88 -21.31 -10.72
C ASN A 364 -20.75 -22.34 -10.91
N THR A 365 -19.52 -21.92 -10.56
CA THR A 365 -18.24 -22.64 -10.73
C THR A 365 -17.63 -22.67 -12.13
N SER A 366 -18.39 -22.41 -13.19
CA SER A 366 -17.91 -22.45 -14.59
C SER A 366 -17.34 -21.12 -15.06
N ILE A 367 -16.40 -21.18 -16.00
CA ILE A 367 -15.93 -20.03 -16.79
C ILE A 367 -16.78 -19.98 -18.07
N ILE A 368 -17.36 -18.81 -18.33
CA ILE A 368 -18.39 -18.57 -19.34
C ILE A 368 -17.99 -17.36 -20.17
N GLU A 369 -18.28 -17.41 -21.46
CA GLU A 369 -18.11 -16.30 -22.40
C GLU A 369 -19.48 -15.88 -22.96
N TYR A 370 -19.77 -14.58 -22.94
CA TYR A 370 -20.97 -13.98 -23.50
C TYR A 370 -20.60 -13.01 -24.63
N ASP A 371 -21.05 -13.28 -25.85
CA ASP A 371 -20.84 -12.40 -27.00
C ASP A 371 -21.95 -11.33 -27.05
N ALA A 372 -21.60 -10.06 -26.84
CA ALA A 372 -22.53 -8.95 -26.73
C ALA A 372 -23.26 -8.60 -28.04
N LYS A 373 -22.74 -9.05 -29.18
CA LYS A 373 -23.25 -8.73 -30.51
C LYS A 373 -24.26 -9.74 -31.03
N THR A 374 -24.11 -11.00 -30.65
CA THR A 374 -25.00 -12.11 -31.00
C THR A 374 -25.92 -12.53 -29.85
N GLY A 375 -25.59 -12.13 -28.61
CA GLY A 375 -26.28 -12.55 -27.39
C GLY A 375 -25.99 -14.01 -26.98
N VAL A 376 -25.03 -14.67 -27.63
CA VAL A 376 -24.72 -16.09 -27.39
C VAL A 376 -23.86 -16.25 -26.14
N THR A 377 -24.26 -17.17 -25.26
CA THR A 377 -23.51 -17.55 -24.06
C THR A 377 -22.90 -18.95 -24.26
N THR A 378 -21.59 -19.09 -24.06
CA THR A 378 -20.83 -20.33 -24.23
C THR A 378 -20.10 -20.69 -22.93
N VAL A 379 -20.28 -21.91 -22.42
CA VAL A 379 -19.44 -22.42 -21.32
C VAL A 379 -18.08 -22.81 -21.88
N LEU A 380 -17.01 -22.18 -21.41
CA LEU A 380 -15.64 -22.49 -21.84
C LEU A 380 -15.07 -23.66 -21.04
N LEU A 381 -15.24 -23.62 -19.71
CA LEU A 381 -14.74 -24.64 -18.78
C LEU A 381 -15.71 -24.81 -17.59
N GLU A 382 -16.12 -26.06 -17.33
CA GLU A 382 -16.93 -26.42 -16.16
C GLU A 382 -16.06 -26.72 -14.92
N ASN A 383 -16.66 -26.67 -13.73
CA ASN A 383 -16.03 -27.07 -12.45
C ASN A 383 -14.73 -26.33 -12.11
N ALA A 384 -14.54 -25.12 -12.64
CA ALA A 384 -13.36 -24.28 -12.47
C ALA A 384 -13.21 -23.65 -11.06
N LEU A 385 -13.71 -24.30 -10.00
CA LEU A 385 -13.66 -23.81 -8.61
C LEU A 385 -12.24 -23.39 -8.19
N HIS A 386 -11.27 -24.28 -8.44
CA HIS A 386 -9.89 -24.16 -7.97
C HIS A 386 -9.06 -23.07 -8.67
N TYR A 387 -9.56 -22.49 -9.76
CA TYR A 387 -8.89 -21.42 -10.50
C TYR A 387 -9.38 -20.04 -10.04
N VAL A 388 -8.48 -19.20 -9.57
CA VAL A 388 -8.81 -17.84 -9.08
C VAL A 388 -8.78 -16.79 -10.18
N LEU A 389 -7.90 -16.95 -11.17
CA LEU A 389 -7.75 -16.07 -12.33
C LEU A 389 -7.81 -16.92 -13.60
N TYR A 390 -8.33 -16.32 -14.67
CA TYR A 390 -8.46 -16.94 -15.99
C TYR A 390 -8.35 -15.88 -17.09
N GLU A 391 -7.68 -16.22 -18.19
CA GLU A 391 -7.45 -15.30 -19.32
C GLU A 391 -7.37 -16.07 -20.64
N LYS A 392 -7.97 -15.56 -21.71
CA LYS A 392 -7.97 -16.21 -23.04
C LYS A 392 -6.82 -15.68 -23.90
N SER A 393 -6.12 -16.56 -24.61
CA SER A 393 -5.06 -16.17 -25.55
C SER A 393 -5.61 -15.28 -26.67
N ALA A 394 -4.78 -14.41 -27.25
CA ALA A 394 -5.20 -13.47 -28.30
C ALA A 394 -5.77 -14.15 -29.57
N ASP A 395 -5.33 -15.37 -29.87
CA ASP A 395 -5.89 -16.21 -30.94
C ASP A 395 -7.16 -17.01 -30.55
N GLY A 396 -7.60 -16.95 -29.30
CA GLY A 396 -8.76 -17.66 -28.78
C GLY A 396 -8.58 -19.17 -28.59
N GLN A 397 -7.37 -19.72 -28.74
CA GLN A 397 -7.14 -21.17 -28.68
C GLN A 397 -6.93 -21.75 -27.28
N PHE A 398 -6.53 -20.94 -26.30
CA PHE A 398 -6.21 -21.39 -24.94
C PHE A 398 -6.85 -20.51 -23.86
N LEU A 399 -7.17 -21.11 -22.72
CA LEU A 399 -7.28 -20.40 -21.44
C LEU A 399 -6.02 -20.65 -20.60
N LEU A 400 -5.46 -19.58 -20.06
CA LEU A 400 -4.53 -19.60 -18.93
C LEU A 400 -5.36 -19.63 -17.64
N LEU A 401 -5.00 -20.51 -16.69
CA LEU A 401 -5.80 -20.77 -15.49
C LEU A 401 -4.90 -20.82 -14.24
N ALA A 402 -5.04 -19.86 -13.33
CA ALA A 402 -4.20 -19.76 -12.13
C ALA A 402 -4.83 -20.48 -10.92
N LYS A 403 -4.11 -21.44 -10.33
CA LYS A 403 -4.48 -22.21 -9.13
C LYS A 403 -3.45 -22.05 -8.00
N ASN A 404 -3.81 -22.53 -6.80
CA ASN A 404 -2.93 -22.56 -5.62
C ASN A 404 -2.34 -21.18 -5.23
N TYR A 405 -3.07 -20.11 -5.53
CA TYR A 405 -2.70 -18.71 -5.33
C TYR A 405 -2.26 -18.39 -3.90
N ARG A 406 -1.16 -17.64 -3.77
CA ARG A 406 -0.63 -17.10 -2.53
C ARG A 406 -0.39 -15.60 -2.73
N LYS A 407 -1.14 -14.74 -2.04
CA LYS A 407 -0.88 -13.28 -2.02
C LYS A 407 0.56 -13.03 -1.53
N ASN A 408 1.23 -12.04 -2.12
CA ASN A 408 2.47 -11.46 -1.62
C ASN A 408 2.16 -10.05 -1.07
N PHE A 409 2.34 -8.99 -1.85
CA PHE A 409 1.96 -7.62 -1.48
C PHE A 409 0.55 -7.27 -2.02
N ARG A 410 0.28 -6.02 -2.42
CA ARG A 410 -1.07 -5.54 -2.80
C ARG A 410 -1.60 -6.19 -4.09
N TYR A 411 -0.74 -6.38 -5.07
CA TYR A 411 -1.01 -6.91 -6.40
C TYR A 411 -0.22 -8.18 -6.70
N SER A 412 0.98 -8.35 -6.14
CA SER A 412 1.82 -9.54 -6.37
C SER A 412 1.29 -10.78 -5.66
N PHE A 413 1.53 -11.92 -6.31
CA PHE A 413 1.17 -13.24 -5.81
C PHE A 413 2.06 -14.30 -6.46
N LEU A 414 2.06 -15.51 -5.89
CA LEU A 414 2.58 -16.71 -6.52
C LEU A 414 1.42 -17.65 -6.84
N ALA A 415 1.39 -18.19 -8.06
CA ALA A 415 0.40 -19.20 -8.47
C ALA A 415 1.05 -20.31 -9.30
N GLN A 416 0.42 -21.48 -9.31
CA GLN A 416 0.69 -22.49 -10.33
C GLN A 416 -0.33 -22.31 -11.45
N TYR A 417 0.05 -22.61 -12.70
CA TYR A 417 -0.79 -22.34 -13.86
C TYR A 417 -1.04 -23.60 -14.67
N ASP A 418 -2.28 -23.77 -15.14
CA ASP A 418 -2.64 -24.77 -16.15
C ASP A 418 -3.10 -24.06 -17.44
N LEU A 419 -2.89 -24.72 -18.57
CA LEU A 419 -3.29 -24.29 -19.91
C LEU A 419 -4.37 -25.22 -20.42
N TYR A 420 -5.53 -24.67 -20.76
CA TYR A 420 -6.66 -25.43 -21.29
C TYR A 420 -6.90 -25.07 -22.75
N ASN A 421 -6.69 -26.04 -23.65
CA ASN A 421 -6.87 -25.84 -25.08
C ASN A 421 -8.35 -25.92 -25.46
N LEU A 422 -8.91 -24.79 -25.91
CA LEU A 422 -10.34 -24.63 -26.17
C LEU A 422 -10.85 -25.46 -27.36
N ASN A 423 -9.96 -25.87 -28.28
CA ASN A 423 -10.30 -26.67 -29.45
C ASN A 423 -10.36 -28.18 -29.12
N THR A 424 -9.32 -28.70 -28.47
CA THR A 424 -9.19 -30.14 -28.13
C THR A 424 -9.81 -30.52 -26.79
N LYS A 425 -10.16 -29.53 -25.95
CA LYS A 425 -10.64 -29.68 -24.56
C LYS A 425 -9.64 -30.40 -23.63
N THR A 426 -8.35 -30.31 -23.94
CA THR A 426 -7.27 -30.86 -23.11
C THR A 426 -6.74 -29.83 -22.11
N LEU A 427 -6.36 -30.30 -20.93
CA LEU A 427 -5.74 -29.50 -19.87
C LEU A 427 -4.29 -29.97 -19.68
N THR A 428 -3.34 -29.04 -19.71
CA THR A 428 -1.89 -29.29 -19.56
C THR A 428 -1.34 -28.38 -18.47
N ALA A 429 -0.44 -28.86 -17.61
CA ALA A 429 0.25 -27.99 -16.67
C ALA A 429 1.21 -27.05 -17.40
N LEU A 430 1.24 -25.76 -17.05
CA LEU A 430 2.33 -24.88 -17.48
C LEU A 430 3.57 -25.24 -16.66
N THR A 431 4.65 -25.58 -17.36
CA THR A 431 5.95 -25.93 -16.78
C THR A 431 7.04 -24.93 -17.17
N ILE A 432 8.02 -24.81 -16.27
CA ILE A 432 9.33 -24.20 -16.48
C ILE A 432 10.35 -25.20 -15.90
N GLU A 433 11.45 -25.46 -16.62
CA GLU A 433 12.44 -26.51 -16.29
C GLU A 433 11.78 -27.90 -16.17
N ASP A 434 10.84 -28.20 -17.08
CA ASP A 434 9.97 -29.39 -17.10
C ASP A 434 9.12 -29.64 -15.81
N VAL A 435 9.03 -28.66 -14.89
CA VAL A 435 8.32 -28.75 -13.60
C VAL A 435 7.21 -27.71 -13.48
N GLN A 436 6.07 -28.04 -12.84
CA GLN A 436 5.00 -27.07 -12.55
C GLN A 436 5.37 -26.16 -11.36
N GLN A 437 6.16 -25.13 -11.66
CA GLN A 437 6.65 -24.15 -10.69
C GLN A 437 5.55 -23.21 -10.15
N TYR A 438 5.84 -22.57 -9.02
CA TYR A 438 5.15 -21.35 -8.59
C TYR A 438 5.71 -20.15 -9.35
N LEU A 439 4.86 -19.44 -10.07
CA LEU A 439 5.20 -18.32 -10.94
C LEU A 439 4.63 -17.02 -10.35
N SER A 440 5.39 -15.93 -10.43
CA SER A 440 5.02 -14.59 -9.95
C SER A 440 4.26 -13.77 -11.00
N MET A 441 4.44 -14.13 -12.27
CA MET A 441 3.79 -13.50 -13.41
C MET A 441 3.74 -14.48 -14.59
N VAL A 442 2.60 -14.51 -15.28
CA VAL A 442 2.43 -15.14 -16.59
C VAL A 442 1.54 -14.21 -17.42
N GLN A 443 2.00 -13.82 -18.62
CA GLN A 443 1.35 -12.82 -19.47
C GLN A 443 1.30 -13.32 -20.92
N TRP A 444 0.12 -13.29 -21.54
CA TRP A 444 -0.02 -13.57 -22.98
C TRP A 444 0.61 -12.46 -23.84
N SER A 445 1.16 -12.86 -24.98
CA SER A 445 1.42 -11.96 -26.10
C SER A 445 0.11 -11.36 -26.63
N PRO A 446 0.09 -10.09 -27.09
CA PRO A 446 -1.08 -9.47 -27.70
C PRO A 446 -1.49 -10.10 -29.05
N VAL A 447 -0.65 -10.98 -29.59
CA VAL A 447 -0.97 -11.82 -30.77
C VAL A 447 -0.63 -13.29 -30.53
N GLY A 448 -1.44 -14.19 -31.11
CA GLY A 448 -1.21 -15.63 -31.03
C GLY A 448 -1.48 -16.21 -29.64
N ASN A 449 -0.57 -17.10 -29.20
CA ASN A 449 -0.57 -17.72 -27.88
C ASN A 449 0.86 -17.84 -27.29
N ALA A 450 1.77 -16.94 -27.67
CA ALA A 450 3.08 -16.83 -27.02
C ALA A 450 2.93 -16.28 -25.59
N LEU A 451 3.87 -16.62 -24.70
CA LEU A 451 3.84 -16.27 -23.27
C LEU A 451 5.17 -15.66 -22.83
N VAL A 452 5.12 -14.65 -21.97
CA VAL A 452 6.24 -14.30 -21.08
C VAL A 452 5.90 -14.66 -19.64
N ILE A 453 6.88 -15.20 -18.92
CA ILE A 453 6.75 -15.81 -17.60
C ILE A 453 7.86 -15.27 -16.72
N ASN A 454 7.56 -14.87 -15.48
CA ASN A 454 8.58 -14.65 -14.45
C ASN A 454 8.66 -15.88 -13.52
N PHE A 455 9.85 -16.46 -13.42
CA PHE A 455 10.19 -17.51 -12.48
C PHE A 455 11.50 -17.12 -11.78
N ASN A 456 11.51 -17.19 -10.45
CA ASN A 456 12.66 -16.84 -9.61
C ASN A 456 13.31 -15.49 -9.99
N ARG A 457 12.49 -14.44 -10.15
CA ARG A 457 12.86 -13.06 -10.57
C ARG A 457 13.40 -12.91 -12.00
N ASN A 458 13.54 -14.01 -12.75
CA ASN A 458 14.03 -14.01 -14.14
C ASN A 458 12.90 -14.23 -15.16
N LEU A 459 13.09 -13.69 -16.36
CA LEU A 459 12.11 -13.75 -17.45
C LEU A 459 12.38 -14.92 -18.40
N TYR A 460 11.32 -15.63 -18.77
CA TYR A 460 11.29 -16.74 -19.70
C TYR A 460 10.23 -16.47 -20.78
N TYR A 461 10.50 -16.86 -22.01
CA TYR A 461 9.59 -16.68 -23.16
C TYR A 461 9.28 -18.04 -23.81
N LYS A 462 8.00 -18.29 -24.10
CA LYS A 462 7.55 -19.47 -24.87
C LYS A 462 6.87 -18.95 -26.14
N THR A 463 7.38 -19.36 -27.31
CA THR A 463 6.90 -18.91 -28.64
C THR A 463 5.46 -19.32 -28.95
N GLY A 464 4.96 -20.33 -28.25
CA GLY A 464 3.55 -20.72 -28.18
C GLY A 464 3.27 -21.43 -26.86
N ALA A 465 2.00 -21.58 -26.50
CA ALA A 465 1.56 -22.02 -25.17
C ALA A 465 2.16 -23.38 -24.74
N LEU A 466 2.42 -24.27 -25.69
CA LEU A 466 2.95 -25.62 -25.46
C LEU A 466 4.40 -25.82 -25.94
N GLU A 467 5.07 -24.75 -26.38
CA GLU A 467 6.47 -24.79 -26.82
C GLU A 467 7.43 -24.81 -25.62
N GLN A 468 8.71 -25.13 -25.85
CA GLN A 468 9.75 -25.04 -24.82
C GLN A 468 10.14 -23.57 -24.54
N GLU A 469 10.55 -23.28 -23.30
CA GLU A 469 10.95 -21.94 -22.89
C GLU A 469 12.37 -21.54 -23.30
N ILE A 470 12.55 -20.23 -23.50
CA ILE A 470 13.80 -19.54 -23.76
C ILE A 470 14.02 -18.56 -22.61
N ALA A 471 15.13 -18.69 -21.88
CA ALA A 471 15.49 -17.73 -20.84
C ALA A 471 15.88 -16.38 -21.47
N LEU A 472 15.21 -15.29 -21.07
CA LEU A 472 15.53 -13.93 -21.49
C LEU A 472 16.51 -13.25 -20.52
N THR A 473 16.49 -13.64 -19.24
CA THR A 473 17.44 -13.15 -18.21
C THR A 473 17.96 -14.30 -17.35
N SER A 474 19.13 -14.11 -16.73
CA SER A 474 19.80 -15.07 -15.86
C SER A 474 20.61 -14.36 -14.76
N ASP A 475 19.96 -13.45 -14.04
CA ASP A 475 20.56 -12.79 -12.87
C ASP A 475 20.51 -13.71 -11.65
N ASP A 476 21.68 -14.06 -11.12
CA ASP A 476 21.84 -14.84 -9.87
C ASP A 476 21.68 -13.99 -8.59
N ASN A 477 21.75 -12.65 -8.69
CA ASN A 477 21.61 -11.76 -7.55
C ASN A 477 20.13 -11.70 -7.10
N GLU A 478 19.84 -12.21 -5.90
CA GLU A 478 18.48 -12.26 -5.36
C GLU A 478 17.81 -10.88 -5.17
N LYS A 479 18.61 -9.80 -5.16
CA LYS A 479 18.14 -8.40 -5.09
C LYS A 479 17.84 -7.78 -6.45
N VAL A 480 17.97 -8.54 -7.55
CA VAL A 480 17.64 -8.10 -8.90
C VAL A 480 16.31 -8.70 -9.33
N LEU A 481 15.42 -7.86 -9.86
CA LEU A 481 14.11 -8.27 -10.36
C LEU A 481 13.96 -7.84 -11.82
N ASN A 482 13.70 -8.80 -12.71
CA ASN A 482 13.50 -8.54 -14.14
C ASN A 482 12.02 -8.65 -14.50
N GLY A 483 11.38 -7.52 -14.85
CA GLY A 483 10.02 -7.49 -15.38
C GLY A 483 8.89 -7.72 -14.37
N ILE A 484 9.21 -7.84 -13.08
CA ILE A 484 8.28 -7.68 -11.96
C ILE A 484 8.83 -6.55 -11.06
N PRO A 485 7.97 -5.70 -10.48
CA PRO A 485 8.41 -4.61 -9.62
C PRO A 485 8.89 -5.08 -8.23
N ASP A 486 9.67 -4.24 -7.57
CA ASP A 486 9.91 -4.32 -6.13
C ASP A 486 8.69 -3.80 -5.33
N TRP A 487 8.78 -3.79 -4.01
CA TRP A 487 7.68 -3.31 -3.14
C TRP A 487 7.27 -1.86 -3.47
N VAL A 488 8.23 -0.94 -3.65
CA VAL A 488 7.91 0.49 -3.81
C VAL A 488 7.36 0.80 -5.20
N TYR A 489 7.80 0.10 -6.26
CA TYR A 489 7.17 0.25 -7.58
C TYR A 489 5.82 -0.45 -7.69
N GLU A 490 5.61 -1.56 -6.98
CA GLU A 490 4.29 -2.21 -6.92
C GLU A 490 3.25 -1.28 -6.27
N GLU A 491 3.56 -0.74 -5.09
CA GLU A 491 2.64 0.04 -4.27
C GLU A 491 2.47 1.49 -4.80
N GLU A 492 3.57 2.20 -5.04
CA GLU A 492 3.60 3.67 -5.16
C GLU A 492 3.95 4.20 -6.56
N VAL A 493 4.09 3.32 -7.56
CA VAL A 493 4.37 3.72 -8.97
C VAL A 493 3.43 3.05 -9.98
N PHE A 494 3.36 1.72 -10.03
CA PHE A 494 2.63 0.98 -11.08
C PHE A 494 1.25 0.47 -10.66
N SER A 495 0.99 0.27 -9.36
CA SER A 495 -0.25 -0.36 -8.89
C SER A 495 -0.54 -1.71 -9.57
N SER A 496 0.51 -2.52 -9.76
CA SER A 496 0.52 -3.72 -10.60
C SER A 496 1.69 -4.64 -10.21
N ASN A 497 1.57 -5.95 -10.40
CA ASN A 497 2.68 -6.91 -10.27
C ASN A 497 3.44 -7.17 -11.59
N VAL A 498 3.12 -6.42 -12.65
CA VAL A 498 3.67 -6.57 -14.00
C VAL A 498 4.51 -5.36 -14.36
N ALA A 499 5.77 -5.59 -14.75
CA ALA A 499 6.68 -4.60 -15.32
C ALA A 499 7.24 -5.06 -16.69
N THR A 500 6.38 -5.70 -17.50
CA THR A 500 6.64 -6.16 -18.87
C THR A 500 5.55 -5.69 -19.86
N TRP A 501 5.97 -5.24 -21.04
CA TRP A 501 5.09 -4.69 -22.08
C TRP A 501 5.51 -5.16 -23.48
N PHE A 502 4.71 -6.01 -24.12
CA PHE A 502 4.90 -6.40 -25.52
C PHE A 502 4.61 -5.24 -26.49
N ASN A 503 5.31 -5.20 -27.62
CA ASN A 503 4.90 -4.37 -28.76
C ASN A 503 3.61 -4.92 -29.40
N PRO A 504 2.87 -4.12 -30.20
CA PRO A 504 1.57 -4.53 -30.76
C PRO A 504 1.60 -5.84 -31.57
N SER A 505 2.72 -6.16 -32.23
CA SER A 505 2.95 -7.38 -33.00
C SER A 505 3.53 -8.57 -32.22
N GLY A 506 3.77 -8.43 -30.91
CA GLY A 506 4.33 -9.50 -30.06
C GLY A 506 5.77 -9.93 -30.40
N LYS A 507 6.48 -9.15 -31.22
CA LYS A 507 7.87 -9.40 -31.68
C LYS A 507 8.93 -8.85 -30.74
N GLN A 508 8.58 -7.85 -29.93
CA GLN A 508 9.49 -7.21 -28.98
C GLN A 508 8.84 -7.05 -27.62
N LEU A 509 9.67 -7.06 -26.58
CA LEU A 509 9.26 -6.86 -25.19
C LEU A 509 10.08 -5.71 -24.58
N ALA A 510 9.42 -4.81 -23.87
CA ALA A 510 10.06 -3.88 -22.95
C ALA A 510 9.87 -4.39 -21.51
N PHE A 511 10.86 -4.23 -20.64
CA PHE A 511 10.73 -4.52 -19.20
C PHE A 511 11.57 -3.58 -18.34
N ILE A 512 11.21 -3.42 -17.06
CA ILE A 512 12.10 -2.76 -16.09
C ILE A 512 12.91 -3.82 -15.33
N LYS A 513 14.22 -3.60 -15.26
CA LYS A 513 15.13 -4.28 -14.33
C LYS A 513 15.32 -3.42 -13.09
N PHE A 514 15.05 -3.99 -11.92
CA PHE A 514 15.22 -3.38 -10.60
C PHE A 514 16.46 -3.96 -9.91
N ASP A 515 17.20 -3.13 -9.19
CA ASP A 515 18.33 -3.53 -8.35
C ASP A 515 18.23 -2.90 -6.95
N ASP A 516 17.82 -3.72 -5.98
CA ASP A 516 17.70 -3.40 -4.57
C ASP A 516 19.01 -3.50 -3.78
N SER A 517 20.17 -3.64 -4.46
CA SER A 517 21.45 -3.86 -3.77
C SER A 517 21.83 -2.74 -2.79
N SER A 518 21.36 -1.51 -3.03
CA SER A 518 21.51 -0.35 -2.12
C SER A 518 20.26 -0.01 -1.29
N THR A 519 19.12 -0.65 -1.54
CA THR A 519 17.88 -0.40 -0.79
C THR A 519 18.02 -0.95 0.64
N HIS A 520 17.50 -0.21 1.62
CA HIS A 520 17.51 -0.65 3.02
C HIS A 520 16.45 -1.74 3.24
N LEU A 521 16.77 -2.72 4.08
CA LEU A 521 15.85 -3.80 4.43
C LEU A 521 15.05 -3.42 5.69
N ILE A 522 13.72 -3.50 5.63
CA ILE A 522 12.89 -3.60 6.83
C ILE A 522 12.83 -5.06 7.29
N ASN A 523 12.70 -5.26 8.60
CA ASN A 523 12.45 -6.53 9.26
C ASN A 523 11.25 -6.38 10.20
N PHE A 524 10.32 -7.35 10.17
CA PHE A 524 9.30 -7.51 11.21
C PHE A 524 9.09 -8.99 11.56
N PRO A 525 8.71 -9.31 12.82
CA PRO A 525 8.50 -10.68 13.26
C PRO A 525 7.17 -11.25 12.72
N TYR A 526 7.18 -12.54 12.42
CA TYR A 526 6.01 -13.35 12.07
C TYR A 526 5.84 -14.48 13.09
N TYR A 527 4.67 -14.54 13.74
CA TYR A 527 4.43 -15.40 14.90
C TYR A 527 3.85 -16.77 14.54
N GLY A 528 3.09 -16.86 13.45
CA GLY A 528 2.61 -18.10 12.84
C GLY A 528 1.55 -18.87 13.64
N ASP A 529 1.28 -20.09 13.18
CA ASP A 529 0.21 -20.95 13.69
C ASP A 529 0.50 -21.54 15.08
N ALA A 530 -0.42 -21.32 16.02
CA ALA A 530 -0.31 -21.82 17.38
C ALA A 530 -0.29 -23.37 17.43
N GLY A 531 0.82 -23.92 17.92
CA GLY A 531 1.04 -25.36 18.07
C GLY A 531 1.93 -25.98 16.98
N ASP A 532 2.31 -25.23 15.94
CA ASP A 532 3.32 -25.68 14.98
C ASP A 532 4.74 -25.38 15.52
N LEU A 533 5.57 -26.42 15.64
CA LEU A 533 6.94 -26.31 16.13
C LEU A 533 7.86 -25.49 15.21
N ARG A 534 7.48 -25.28 13.94
CA ARG A 534 8.19 -24.36 13.02
C ARG A 534 8.22 -22.92 13.53
N TYR A 535 7.24 -22.54 14.35
CA TYR A 535 7.12 -21.20 14.92
C TYR A 535 7.43 -21.16 16.43
N GLN A 536 8.15 -22.16 16.98
CA GLN A 536 8.64 -22.15 18.36
C GLN A 536 9.48 -20.88 18.65
N TYR A 537 10.16 -20.38 17.62
CA TYR A 537 10.76 -19.05 17.57
C TYR A 537 10.08 -18.28 16.42
N PRO A 538 9.68 -17.01 16.62
CA PRO A 538 9.12 -16.20 15.53
C PRO A 538 10.09 -16.13 14.35
N LEU A 539 9.54 -16.21 13.13
CA LEU A 539 10.31 -15.97 11.91
C LEU A 539 10.42 -14.47 11.66
N HIS A 540 11.24 -14.08 10.69
CA HIS A 540 11.33 -12.70 10.23
C HIS A 540 10.89 -12.60 8.77
N GLN A 541 9.98 -11.66 8.48
CA GLN A 541 9.77 -11.19 7.12
C GLN A 541 10.72 -10.02 6.86
N VAL A 542 11.28 -9.98 5.66
CA VAL A 542 12.33 -9.02 5.27
C VAL A 542 12.01 -8.50 3.88
N ILE A 543 11.95 -7.17 3.72
CA ILE A 543 11.53 -6.49 2.48
C ILE A 543 12.52 -5.35 2.18
N PRO A 544 13.00 -5.17 0.94
CA PRO A 544 13.62 -3.92 0.51
C PRO A 544 12.58 -2.79 0.55
N TYR A 545 12.81 -1.79 1.41
CA TYR A 545 11.89 -0.67 1.60
C TYR A 545 12.67 0.65 1.72
N PRO A 546 12.68 1.50 0.69
CA PRO A 546 13.34 2.79 0.75
C PRO A 546 12.49 3.77 1.57
N LYS A 547 12.95 4.13 2.77
CA LYS A 547 12.34 5.20 3.58
C LYS A 547 12.73 6.58 3.07
N ALA A 548 11.92 7.60 3.37
CA ALA A 548 12.20 8.99 3.00
C ALA A 548 13.66 9.40 3.33
N GLY A 549 14.40 9.88 2.33
CA GLY A 549 15.81 10.26 2.40
C GLY A 549 16.85 9.13 2.28
N SER A 550 16.43 7.86 2.17
CA SER A 550 17.34 6.71 1.95
C SER A 550 17.57 6.42 0.44
N SER A 551 18.30 5.36 0.10
CA SER A 551 18.51 4.97 -1.30
C SER A 551 17.32 4.19 -1.86
N ASN A 552 16.81 4.62 -3.01
CA ASN A 552 15.83 3.90 -3.81
C ASN A 552 16.47 2.70 -4.54
N PRO A 553 15.67 1.74 -5.06
CA PRO A 553 16.15 0.79 -6.06
C PRO A 553 16.71 1.52 -7.29
N ARG A 554 17.79 0.97 -7.88
CA ARG A 554 18.21 1.38 -9.23
C ARG A 554 17.24 0.75 -10.24
N VAL A 555 16.88 1.50 -11.29
CA VAL A 555 16.00 0.99 -12.35
C VAL A 555 16.57 1.23 -13.75
N GLU A 556 16.49 0.21 -14.58
CA GLU A 556 16.87 0.23 -16.00
C GLU A 556 15.70 -0.21 -16.87
N LEU A 557 15.40 0.54 -17.93
CA LEU A 557 14.47 0.11 -18.98
C LEU A 557 15.23 -0.74 -20.00
N VAL A 558 14.82 -1.99 -20.18
CA VAL A 558 15.49 -2.97 -21.05
C VAL A 558 14.55 -3.44 -22.16
N MET A 559 15.07 -3.49 -23.38
CA MET A 559 14.39 -4.00 -24.57
C MET A 559 14.86 -5.41 -24.90
N VAL A 560 13.94 -6.22 -25.43
CA VAL A 560 14.17 -7.60 -25.90
C VAL A 560 13.64 -7.75 -27.32
N ASP A 561 14.50 -8.18 -28.23
CA ASP A 561 14.10 -8.64 -29.57
C ASP A 561 13.82 -10.15 -29.53
N LEU A 562 12.54 -10.54 -29.56
CA LEU A 562 12.13 -11.93 -29.30
C LEU A 562 12.46 -12.86 -30.47
N GLU A 563 12.50 -12.34 -31.71
CA GLU A 563 12.93 -13.11 -32.87
C GLU A 563 14.43 -13.42 -32.78
N SER A 564 15.26 -12.44 -32.40
CA SER A 564 16.68 -12.64 -32.11
C SER A 564 16.94 -13.57 -30.92
N ALA A 565 16.06 -13.59 -29.92
CA ALA A 565 16.14 -14.53 -28.80
C ALA A 565 15.90 -15.98 -29.23
N VAL A 566 14.88 -16.22 -30.08
CA VAL A 566 14.63 -17.54 -30.69
C VAL A 566 15.80 -18.00 -31.58
N GLU A 567 16.48 -17.08 -32.25
CA GLU A 567 17.68 -17.36 -33.04
C GLU A 567 18.98 -17.50 -32.22
N GLY A 568 18.94 -17.32 -30.89
CA GLY A 568 20.13 -17.40 -30.02
C GLY A 568 21.16 -16.28 -30.25
N LYS A 569 20.72 -15.12 -30.73
CA LYS A 569 21.55 -13.93 -31.00
C LYS A 569 21.61 -13.01 -29.79
N HIS A 570 22.25 -11.85 -29.92
CA HIS A 570 22.20 -10.79 -28.90
C HIS A 570 20.88 -10.02 -29.01
N PHE A 571 19.98 -10.17 -28.03
CA PHE A 571 18.61 -9.64 -28.06
C PHE A 571 18.30 -8.55 -27.03
N LEU A 572 19.13 -8.34 -26.00
CA LEU A 572 18.89 -7.33 -24.96
C LEU A 572 19.43 -5.95 -25.37
N THR A 573 18.77 -4.86 -24.98
CA THR A 573 19.31 -3.49 -25.12
C THR A 573 18.76 -2.58 -24.02
N THR A 574 19.64 -2.07 -23.15
CA THR A 574 19.27 -1.08 -22.12
C THR A 574 19.04 0.31 -22.74
N MET A 575 17.93 0.95 -22.41
CA MET A 575 17.53 2.26 -22.91
C MET A 575 18.21 3.39 -22.13
N PRO A 576 18.80 4.39 -22.81
CA PRO A 576 19.58 5.43 -22.14
C PRO A 576 18.72 6.47 -21.41
N VAL A 577 18.94 6.62 -20.11
CA VAL A 577 18.31 7.60 -19.18
C VAL A 577 18.20 9.01 -19.80
N PRO A 578 17.11 9.77 -19.58
CA PRO A 578 16.98 11.12 -20.15
C PRO A 578 18.11 12.06 -19.68
N PRO A 579 18.65 12.96 -20.55
CA PRO A 579 19.83 13.77 -20.21
C PRO A 579 19.68 14.65 -18.97
N ALA A 580 18.46 15.13 -18.70
CA ALA A 580 18.15 15.97 -17.54
C ALA A 580 18.10 15.19 -16.21
N LEU A 581 18.05 13.85 -16.27
CA LEU A 581 17.98 12.94 -15.13
C LEU A 581 19.28 12.10 -14.98
N ASN A 582 20.38 12.53 -15.61
CA ASN A 582 21.65 11.79 -15.63
C ASN A 582 22.45 11.94 -14.31
N THR A 583 21.80 11.54 -13.22
CA THR A 583 22.34 11.30 -11.87
C THR A 583 22.06 9.84 -11.55
N GLU A 584 23.09 9.05 -11.26
CA GLU A 584 23.10 7.58 -11.43
C GLU A 584 22.16 6.77 -10.49
N THR A 585 21.39 7.42 -9.62
CA THR A 585 20.58 6.76 -8.56
C THR A 585 19.20 7.36 -8.24
N ASP A 586 18.81 8.52 -8.79
CA ASP A 586 17.71 9.33 -8.22
C ASP A 586 16.64 9.79 -9.25
N TYR A 587 16.22 8.87 -10.12
CA TYR A 587 15.08 9.05 -11.03
C TYR A 587 14.04 7.92 -10.85
N ILE A 588 12.81 8.15 -11.33
CA ILE A 588 11.69 7.21 -11.27
C ILE A 588 11.13 7.01 -12.68
N VAL A 589 10.70 5.80 -13.03
CA VAL A 589 10.11 5.47 -14.35
C VAL A 589 8.67 5.05 -14.15
N THR A 590 7.70 5.94 -14.42
CA THR A 590 6.29 5.71 -14.09
C THR A 590 5.50 5.01 -15.19
N VAL A 591 5.97 5.09 -16.44
CA VAL A 591 5.29 4.50 -17.60
C VAL A 591 6.31 3.87 -18.54
N VAL A 592 5.93 2.73 -19.10
CA VAL A 592 6.46 2.16 -20.33
C VAL A 592 5.25 1.78 -21.20
N SER A 593 5.31 2.08 -22.50
CA SER A 593 4.24 1.81 -23.47
C SER A 593 4.82 1.82 -24.90
N TRP A 594 4.01 1.51 -25.90
CA TRP A 594 4.42 1.42 -27.30
C TRP A 594 3.66 2.40 -28.18
N VAL A 595 4.38 3.25 -28.92
CA VAL A 595 3.82 4.19 -29.91
C VAL A 595 3.39 3.44 -31.17
N ASP A 596 4.21 2.48 -31.59
CA ASP A 596 4.03 1.56 -32.72
C ASP A 596 4.83 0.26 -32.45
N ASP A 597 5.17 -0.51 -33.49
CA ASP A 597 5.92 -1.77 -33.36
C ASP A 597 7.44 -1.61 -33.15
N THR A 598 7.97 -0.40 -33.18
CA THR A 598 9.42 -0.11 -33.09
C THR A 598 9.73 0.97 -32.04
N ASN A 599 8.83 1.94 -31.86
CA ASN A 599 9.04 3.08 -30.97
C ASN A 599 8.40 2.85 -29.59
N VAL A 600 9.25 2.75 -28.56
CA VAL A 600 8.81 2.73 -27.14
C VAL A 600 8.60 4.16 -26.65
N LEU A 601 7.55 4.36 -25.85
CA LEU A 601 7.34 5.54 -25.02
C LEU A 601 7.61 5.16 -23.56
N SER A 602 8.31 6.04 -22.84
CA SER A 602 8.46 5.91 -21.39
C SER A 602 8.46 7.29 -20.72
N ILE A 603 7.98 7.35 -19.48
CA ILE A 603 7.86 8.60 -18.71
C ILE A 603 8.73 8.50 -17.46
N TRP A 604 9.61 9.49 -17.31
CA TRP A 604 10.65 9.54 -16.31
C TRP A 604 10.48 10.78 -15.45
N MET A 605 10.61 10.65 -14.14
CA MET A 605 10.50 11.74 -13.17
C MET A 605 11.79 11.89 -12.37
N ASN A 606 12.04 13.08 -11.84
CA ASN A 606 13.04 13.22 -10.77
C ASN A 606 12.50 12.61 -9.46
N ARG A 607 13.40 12.21 -8.55
CA ARG A 607 13.05 11.59 -7.26
C ARG A 607 11.96 12.31 -6.45
N ILE A 608 12.04 13.64 -6.33
CA ILE A 608 11.03 14.46 -5.62
C ILE A 608 9.74 14.71 -6.43
N GLN A 609 9.64 14.16 -7.65
CA GLN A 609 8.46 14.12 -8.51
C GLN A 609 7.82 15.48 -8.81
N ASN A 610 8.62 16.56 -8.80
CA ASN A 610 8.18 17.88 -9.24
C ASN A 610 8.50 18.16 -10.72
N ALA A 611 9.25 17.28 -11.40
CA ALA A 611 9.53 17.36 -12.82
C ALA A 611 9.38 16.00 -13.52
N ALA A 612 8.82 16.00 -14.73
CA ALA A 612 8.58 14.80 -15.53
C ALA A 612 8.95 15.01 -17.01
N TYR A 613 9.40 13.93 -17.66
CA TYR A 613 9.88 13.89 -19.04
C TYR A 613 9.23 12.71 -19.77
N VAL A 614 8.45 12.99 -20.81
CA VAL A 614 7.90 11.99 -21.73
C VAL A 614 8.91 11.79 -22.86
N VAL A 615 9.37 10.55 -23.04
CA VAL A 615 10.48 10.22 -23.93
C VAL A 615 10.06 9.09 -24.87
N THR A 616 10.36 9.23 -26.16
CA THR A 616 10.28 8.14 -27.15
C THR A 616 11.67 7.63 -27.50
N PHE A 617 11.76 6.33 -27.82
CA PHE A 617 13.00 5.62 -28.13
C PHE A 617 12.88 4.91 -29.48
N ASP A 618 13.74 5.31 -30.42
CA ASP A 618 13.97 4.64 -31.70
C ASP A 618 15.29 3.86 -31.60
N GLY A 619 15.19 2.62 -31.10
CA GLY A 619 16.35 1.89 -30.55
C GLY A 619 17.03 2.71 -29.45
N LEU A 620 18.34 2.95 -29.58
CA LEU A 620 19.10 3.79 -28.63
C LEU A 620 18.87 5.31 -28.79
N ASN A 621 18.13 5.75 -29.80
CA ASN A 621 17.87 7.17 -30.05
C ASN A 621 16.71 7.69 -29.18
N ARG A 622 17.03 8.11 -27.95
CA ARG A 622 16.09 8.76 -27.01
C ARG A 622 15.71 10.17 -27.48
N LYS A 623 14.42 10.51 -27.37
CA LYS A 623 13.87 11.82 -27.75
C LYS A 623 12.82 12.30 -26.75
N VAL A 624 13.11 13.38 -26.03
CA VAL A 624 12.12 14.02 -25.14
C VAL A 624 11.06 14.71 -26.02
N ILE A 625 9.79 14.34 -25.87
CA ILE A 625 8.69 14.91 -26.66
C ILE A 625 7.89 15.96 -25.88
N TYR A 626 7.81 15.79 -24.56
CA TYR A 626 7.20 16.71 -23.61
C TYR A 626 7.94 16.66 -22.29
N SER A 627 7.97 17.78 -21.57
CA SER A 627 8.51 17.87 -20.22
C SER A 627 7.77 18.94 -19.44
N THR A 628 7.54 18.70 -18.14
CA THR A 628 6.85 19.64 -17.26
C THR A 628 7.54 19.75 -15.89
N GLU A 629 7.37 20.90 -15.24
CA GLU A 629 7.87 21.19 -13.89
C GLU A 629 6.77 21.89 -13.09
N SER A 630 6.36 21.29 -11.98
CA SER A 630 5.41 21.89 -11.05
C SER A 630 6.12 22.88 -10.13
N LYS A 631 5.59 24.10 -10.09
CA LYS A 631 6.11 25.24 -9.31
C LYS A 631 5.30 25.53 -8.05
N THR A 632 4.21 24.78 -7.85
CA THR A 632 3.27 24.94 -6.73
C THR A 632 3.13 23.66 -5.90
N GLY A 633 3.45 22.50 -6.48
CA GLY A 633 3.31 21.18 -5.88
C GLY A 633 4.22 20.15 -6.54
N TRP A 634 3.70 18.94 -6.67
CA TRP A 634 4.27 17.84 -7.45
C TRP A 634 3.73 17.84 -8.88
N VAL A 635 4.23 16.92 -9.70
CA VAL A 635 3.59 16.46 -10.94
C VAL A 635 2.95 15.11 -10.62
N ASP A 636 1.72 14.87 -11.09
CA ASP A 636 1.03 13.60 -10.84
C ASP A 636 1.77 12.40 -11.46
N LEU A 637 1.57 11.21 -10.88
CA LEU A 637 1.97 9.96 -11.53
C LEU A 637 1.20 9.79 -12.85
N TYR A 638 1.94 9.48 -13.92
CA TYR A 638 1.34 9.24 -15.22
C TYR A 638 0.86 7.80 -15.35
N THR A 639 -0.35 7.63 -15.88
CA THR A 639 -0.76 6.39 -16.55
C THR A 639 -0.25 6.37 -17.99
N ALA A 640 -0.27 5.21 -18.65
CA ALA A 640 0.09 5.11 -20.06
C ALA A 640 -0.86 5.97 -20.92
N PRO A 641 -0.33 6.86 -21.80
CA PRO A 641 -1.18 7.71 -22.64
C PRO A 641 -1.92 6.90 -23.70
N PHE A 642 -3.15 7.30 -24.00
CA PHE A 642 -3.88 6.74 -25.13
C PHE A 642 -3.30 7.29 -26.43
N ARG A 643 -3.10 6.43 -27.44
CA ARG A 643 -2.60 6.82 -28.77
C ARG A 643 -3.71 6.76 -29.82
N ASN A 644 -3.64 7.63 -30.83
CA ASN A 644 -4.49 7.47 -32.01
C ASN A 644 -4.01 6.30 -32.90
N ARG A 645 -4.84 5.92 -33.89
CA ARG A 645 -4.65 4.72 -34.74
C ARG A 645 -3.27 4.54 -35.37
N ASN A 646 -2.59 5.64 -35.71
CA ASN A 646 -1.27 5.63 -36.36
C ASN A 646 -0.13 6.04 -35.42
N GLY A 647 -0.37 6.08 -34.10
CA GLY A 647 0.62 6.47 -33.09
C GLY A 647 1.07 7.94 -33.13
N SER A 648 0.60 8.75 -34.09
CA SER A 648 1.10 10.12 -34.31
C SER A 648 0.70 11.13 -33.24
N ARG A 649 -0.36 10.85 -32.46
CA ARG A 649 -0.81 11.68 -31.33
C ARG A 649 -1.10 10.84 -30.10
N LEU A 650 -0.82 11.44 -28.96
CA LEU A 650 -0.97 10.90 -27.62
C LEU A 650 -1.91 11.81 -26.84
N ALA A 651 -2.82 11.22 -26.08
CA ALA A 651 -3.77 11.92 -25.22
C ALA A 651 -3.45 11.65 -23.75
N PHE A 652 -3.31 12.73 -22.99
CA PHE A 652 -3.00 12.72 -21.57
C PHE A 652 -4.08 13.45 -20.78
N VAL A 653 -4.23 13.10 -19.50
CA VAL A 653 -4.85 13.99 -18.51
C VAL A 653 -3.73 14.84 -17.92
N LEU A 654 -3.78 16.16 -18.13
CA LEU A 654 -2.73 17.11 -17.75
C LEU A 654 -3.31 18.40 -17.19
N PRO A 655 -2.61 19.12 -16.29
CA PRO A 655 -3.02 20.43 -15.81
C PRO A 655 -3.18 21.48 -16.92
N TYR A 656 -4.33 22.14 -16.94
CA TYR A 656 -4.64 23.30 -17.77
C TYR A 656 -5.53 24.26 -16.97
N ASN A 657 -5.08 25.51 -16.82
CA ASN A 657 -5.81 26.56 -16.07
C ASN A 657 -6.30 26.11 -14.67
N ASN A 658 -5.42 25.49 -13.87
CA ASN A 658 -5.66 24.97 -12.50
C ASN A 658 -6.51 23.67 -12.42
N TYR A 659 -7.00 23.09 -13.53
CA TYR A 659 -7.77 21.83 -13.53
C TYR A 659 -7.12 20.77 -14.41
N LYS A 660 -7.29 19.48 -14.10
CA LYS A 660 -6.79 18.39 -14.96
C LYS A 660 -7.74 18.22 -16.15
N HIS A 661 -7.20 18.26 -17.38
CA HIS A 661 -7.96 18.22 -18.63
C HIS A 661 -7.33 17.28 -19.67
N VAL A 662 -8.10 16.89 -20.69
CA VAL A 662 -7.57 16.10 -21.82
C VAL A 662 -6.73 17.03 -22.69
N GLN A 663 -5.47 16.69 -22.90
CA GLN A 663 -4.55 17.42 -23.78
C GLN A 663 -3.83 16.47 -24.74
N LEU A 664 -3.59 16.92 -25.97
CA LEU A 664 -2.96 16.15 -27.04
C LEU A 664 -1.50 16.58 -27.24
N ILE A 665 -0.63 15.60 -27.50
CA ILE A 665 0.80 15.78 -27.78
C ILE A 665 1.16 14.94 -29.02
N SER A 666 2.02 15.43 -29.91
CA SER A 666 2.51 14.62 -31.03
C SER A 666 3.65 13.71 -30.57
N SER A 667 3.59 12.42 -30.91
CA SER A 667 4.66 11.46 -30.59
C SER A 667 5.98 11.76 -31.33
N THR A 668 5.92 12.60 -32.38
CA THR A 668 7.09 13.04 -33.15
C THR A 668 7.29 14.55 -33.02
N VAL A 669 8.49 14.99 -32.64
CA VAL A 669 8.87 16.41 -32.59
C VAL A 669 9.59 16.83 -33.87
N ALA A 670 9.20 17.98 -34.44
CA ALA A 670 9.83 18.58 -35.63
C ALA A 670 11.09 19.41 -35.31
N SER A 671 11.38 19.65 -34.04
CA SER A 671 12.54 20.40 -33.52
C SER A 671 13.20 19.63 -32.36
N ALA A 672 14.18 20.24 -31.71
CA ALA A 672 14.80 19.73 -30.48
C ALA A 672 14.11 20.23 -29.19
N GLU A 673 13.12 21.13 -29.30
CA GLU A 673 12.44 21.73 -28.14
C GLU A 673 11.20 20.89 -27.75
N PRO A 674 10.90 20.71 -26.45
CA PRO A 674 9.67 20.05 -26.00
C PRO A 674 8.40 20.72 -26.52
N GLN A 675 7.35 19.92 -26.76
CA GLN A 675 6.09 20.43 -27.29
C GLN A 675 5.22 21.10 -26.22
N THR A 676 4.48 22.14 -26.61
CA THR A 676 3.31 22.59 -25.86
C THR A 676 2.13 21.66 -26.16
N PRO A 677 1.47 21.07 -25.15
CA PRO A 677 0.25 20.28 -25.37
C PRO A 677 -0.90 21.12 -25.93
N GLU A 678 -1.77 20.49 -26.74
CA GLU A 678 -3.00 21.10 -27.26
C GLU A 678 -4.19 20.73 -26.35
N PRO A 679 -4.84 21.70 -25.65
CA PRO A 679 -5.98 21.40 -24.80
C PRO A 679 -7.22 21.03 -25.63
N LEU A 680 -7.75 19.83 -25.37
CA LEU A 680 -8.96 19.31 -26.01
C LEU A 680 -10.21 19.54 -25.14
N THR A 681 -10.06 19.60 -23.82
CA THR A 681 -11.12 20.01 -22.89
C THR A 681 -10.67 21.17 -22.00
N GLU A 682 -11.61 22.01 -21.59
CA GLU A 682 -11.39 23.13 -20.67
C GLU A 682 -12.65 23.43 -19.85
N GLY A 683 -12.47 24.06 -18.68
CA GLY A 683 -13.53 24.49 -17.76
C GLY A 683 -13.04 24.61 -16.31
N LYS A 684 -13.96 24.69 -15.34
CA LYS A 684 -13.63 24.57 -13.89
C LYS A 684 -14.05 23.22 -13.31
N TYR A 685 -13.79 22.15 -14.06
CA TYR A 685 -14.08 20.77 -13.68
C TYR A 685 -12.84 19.91 -13.94
N VAL A 686 -12.73 18.78 -13.27
CA VAL A 686 -11.60 17.85 -13.41
C VAL A 686 -12.01 16.68 -14.30
N VAL A 687 -11.21 16.44 -15.33
CA VAL A 687 -11.12 15.13 -16.01
C VAL A 687 -10.38 14.18 -15.08
N ASP A 688 -11.02 13.07 -14.76
CA ASP A 688 -10.53 12.04 -13.85
C ASP A 688 -9.62 11.06 -14.59
N SER A 689 -10.12 10.43 -15.66
CA SER A 689 -9.34 9.51 -16.49
C SER A 689 -9.85 9.45 -17.94
N ILE A 690 -8.94 9.15 -18.86
CA ILE A 690 -9.30 8.73 -20.22
C ILE A 690 -9.54 7.22 -20.18
N LEU A 691 -10.56 6.73 -20.88
CA LEU A 691 -10.96 5.32 -20.87
C LEU A 691 -10.74 4.61 -22.21
N HIS A 692 -10.86 5.33 -23.33
CA HIS A 692 -10.71 4.77 -24.68
C HIS A 692 -10.45 5.87 -25.72
N TRP A 693 -9.76 5.54 -26.82
CA TRP A 693 -9.67 6.39 -28.02
C TRP A 693 -9.97 5.55 -29.27
N ASP A 694 -11.14 5.78 -29.88
CA ASP A 694 -11.50 5.14 -31.15
C ASP A 694 -10.62 5.68 -32.28
N GLY A 695 -9.82 4.79 -32.86
CA GLY A 695 -8.97 5.07 -34.01
C GLY A 695 -9.69 5.21 -35.37
N THR A 696 -11.00 4.99 -35.43
CA THR A 696 -11.81 5.03 -36.66
C THR A 696 -12.37 6.43 -36.93
N ASN A 697 -13.04 7.02 -35.95
CA ASN A 697 -13.70 8.32 -36.03
C ASN A 697 -12.90 9.43 -35.32
N ASP A 698 -11.83 9.05 -34.61
CA ASP A 698 -10.94 9.90 -33.81
C ASP A 698 -11.64 10.49 -32.58
N ILE A 699 -12.18 9.61 -31.72
CA ILE A 699 -13.03 9.97 -30.56
C ILE A 699 -12.39 9.47 -29.26
N ILE A 700 -12.21 10.38 -28.31
CA ILE A 700 -11.73 10.11 -26.96
C ILE A 700 -12.91 10.04 -26.01
N PHE A 701 -12.95 8.98 -25.21
CA PHE A 701 -13.92 8.76 -24.13
C PHE A 701 -13.22 8.95 -22.79
N TYR A 702 -13.84 9.71 -21.88
CA TYR A 702 -13.23 10.09 -20.61
C TYR A 702 -14.27 10.28 -19.49
N THR A 703 -13.84 10.15 -18.24
CA THR A 703 -14.62 10.53 -17.05
C THR A 703 -14.28 11.95 -16.62
N ALA A 704 -15.31 12.71 -16.23
CA ALA A 704 -15.14 14.01 -15.60
C ALA A 704 -16.25 14.30 -14.60
N ASN A 705 -15.96 15.17 -13.65
CA ASN A 705 -16.98 15.78 -12.80
C ASN A 705 -17.56 17.05 -13.46
N THR A 706 -18.32 17.85 -12.71
CA THR A 706 -18.87 19.13 -13.19
C THR A 706 -18.50 20.28 -12.26
N GLU A 707 -18.56 21.52 -12.77
CA GLU A 707 -18.12 22.73 -12.06
C GLU A 707 -18.78 22.92 -10.69
N ASP A 708 -20.10 22.72 -10.59
CA ASP A 708 -20.84 22.83 -9.32
C ASP A 708 -20.77 21.55 -8.46
N HIS A 709 -20.62 20.39 -9.12
CA HIS A 709 -20.71 19.06 -8.50
C HIS A 709 -19.44 18.22 -8.74
N PRO A 710 -18.35 18.48 -7.98
CA PRO A 710 -17.18 17.60 -7.94
C PRO A 710 -17.48 16.22 -7.34
N GLU A 711 -18.57 16.06 -6.59
CA GLU A 711 -19.05 14.78 -6.04
C GLU A 711 -19.62 13.81 -7.10
N GLN A 712 -19.84 14.28 -8.33
CA GLN A 712 -20.37 13.49 -9.46
C GLN A 712 -19.24 13.01 -10.37
N LEU A 713 -19.47 11.93 -11.12
CA LEU A 713 -18.53 11.46 -12.15
C LEU A 713 -19.30 10.89 -13.33
N HIS A 714 -19.14 11.52 -14.49
CA HIS A 714 -19.87 11.21 -15.71
C HIS A 714 -18.93 10.80 -16.85
N LEU A 715 -19.38 9.83 -17.66
CA LEU A 715 -18.77 9.47 -18.94
C LEU A 715 -19.12 10.51 -20.02
N TYR A 716 -18.10 11.00 -20.70
CA TYR A 716 -18.16 11.89 -21.87
C TYR A 716 -17.46 11.27 -23.08
N ALA A 717 -17.82 11.75 -24.27
CA ALA A 717 -17.08 11.52 -25.51
C ALA A 717 -16.81 12.85 -26.22
N ILE A 718 -15.61 13.02 -26.77
CA ILE A 718 -15.21 14.18 -27.58
C ILE A 718 -14.39 13.73 -28.78
N ARG A 719 -14.57 14.38 -29.93
CA ARG A 719 -13.73 14.12 -31.10
C ARG A 719 -12.41 14.88 -30.97
N ALA A 720 -11.27 14.22 -31.23
CA ALA A 720 -9.92 14.74 -31.01
C ALA A 720 -9.48 15.77 -32.08
N LEU A 721 -10.28 16.83 -32.23
CA LEU A 721 -10.06 17.98 -33.11
C LEU A 721 -10.19 19.28 -32.30
N PRO A 722 -9.65 20.41 -32.79
CA PRO A 722 -9.81 21.70 -32.11
C PRO A 722 -11.27 22.10 -31.95
N LYS A 723 -11.59 22.75 -30.82
CA LYS A 723 -12.87 23.47 -30.58
C LYS A 723 -14.14 22.60 -30.74
N GLN A 724 -14.07 21.32 -30.37
CA GLN A 724 -15.24 20.44 -30.33
C GLN A 724 -15.95 20.56 -28.97
N SER A 725 -17.28 20.44 -28.96
CA SER A 725 -18.05 20.35 -27.71
C SER A 725 -18.15 18.87 -27.26
N PRO A 726 -17.83 18.53 -26.01
CA PRO A 726 -17.98 17.17 -25.51
C PRO A 726 -19.45 16.78 -25.34
N LYS A 727 -19.75 15.51 -25.61
CA LYS A 727 -21.06 14.89 -25.39
C LYS A 727 -21.05 14.10 -24.09
N CYS A 728 -21.85 14.49 -23.10
CA CYS A 728 -22.12 13.61 -21.96
C CYS A 728 -22.95 12.41 -22.42
N LEU A 729 -22.51 11.19 -22.07
CA LEU A 729 -23.20 9.94 -22.41
C LEU A 729 -24.07 9.41 -21.26
N THR A 730 -23.71 9.73 -20.02
CA THR A 730 -24.36 9.20 -18.80
C THR A 730 -25.32 10.17 -18.12
N CYS A 731 -25.30 11.45 -18.49
CA CYS A 731 -26.20 12.47 -17.97
C CYS A 731 -27.66 12.10 -18.27
N ASN A 732 -28.45 11.82 -17.22
CA ASN A 732 -29.84 11.33 -17.30
C ASN A 732 -30.01 9.94 -17.94
N LEU A 733 -28.94 9.13 -18.07
CA LEU A 733 -29.00 7.81 -18.73
C LEU A 733 -29.67 6.73 -17.86
N ILE A 734 -29.27 6.62 -16.59
CA ILE A 734 -29.69 5.53 -15.69
C ILE A 734 -30.40 6.09 -14.46
N LYS A 735 -31.49 5.42 -14.05
CA LYS A 735 -32.14 5.61 -12.76
C LYS A 735 -32.22 4.28 -12.00
N SER A 736 -32.04 4.32 -10.68
CA SER A 736 -32.29 3.18 -9.79
C SER A 736 -33.55 3.48 -8.97
N GLY A 737 -34.70 2.94 -9.40
CA GLY A 737 -35.99 3.46 -8.95
C GLY A 737 -36.12 4.94 -9.37
N ASP A 738 -36.61 5.79 -8.48
CA ASP A 738 -36.76 7.23 -8.76
C ASP A 738 -35.44 8.02 -8.70
N ILE A 739 -34.34 7.42 -8.22
CA ILE A 739 -33.06 8.09 -8.01
C ILE A 739 -32.27 8.17 -9.32
N GLN A 740 -32.01 9.38 -9.81
CA GLN A 740 -31.10 9.64 -10.92
C GLN A 740 -29.66 9.30 -10.54
N GLN A 741 -28.99 8.46 -11.34
CA GLN A 741 -27.58 8.12 -11.11
C GLN A 741 -26.66 9.23 -11.64
N THR A 742 -25.59 9.54 -10.91
CA THR A 742 -24.65 10.65 -11.18
C THR A 742 -23.19 10.29 -10.87
N TYR A 743 -22.89 9.04 -10.52
CA TYR A 743 -21.52 8.53 -10.45
C TYR A 743 -21.41 7.24 -11.27
N PHE A 744 -20.50 7.21 -12.24
CA PHE A 744 -20.37 6.14 -13.22
C PHE A 744 -18.91 5.70 -13.42
N SER A 745 -18.73 4.45 -13.84
CA SER A 745 -17.49 3.94 -14.44
C SER A 745 -17.82 3.16 -15.71
N ALA A 746 -16.89 3.09 -16.65
CA ALA A 746 -17.09 2.34 -17.89
C ALA A 746 -15.82 1.58 -18.33
N THR A 747 -16.01 0.48 -19.06
CA THR A 747 -14.92 -0.26 -19.72
C THR A 747 -15.32 -0.58 -21.16
N PHE A 748 -14.37 -0.44 -22.08
CA PHE A 748 -14.58 -0.58 -23.53
C PHE A 748 -13.92 -1.85 -24.06
N ASN A 749 -14.47 -2.43 -25.14
CA ASN A 749 -13.71 -3.35 -25.98
C ASN A 749 -13.05 -2.60 -27.15
N ASP A 750 -12.33 -3.32 -28.02
CA ASP A 750 -11.66 -2.75 -29.21
C ASP A 750 -12.64 -2.42 -30.37
N ASN A 751 -13.94 -2.68 -30.19
CA ASN A 751 -15.00 -2.44 -31.18
C ASN A 751 -15.95 -1.33 -30.69
N SER A 752 -17.27 -1.58 -30.79
CA SER A 752 -18.34 -0.63 -30.49
C SER A 752 -19.03 -0.87 -29.13
N HIS A 753 -18.51 -1.70 -28.23
CA HIS A 753 -19.21 -2.07 -26.99
C HIS A 753 -18.62 -1.44 -25.72
N ILE A 754 -19.50 -1.05 -24.80
CA ILE A 754 -19.18 -0.43 -23.52
C ILE A 754 -19.97 -1.11 -22.39
N VAL A 755 -19.30 -1.58 -21.36
CA VAL A 755 -19.93 -1.87 -20.07
C VAL A 755 -19.98 -0.55 -19.29
N ILE A 756 -21.18 -0.10 -18.91
CA ILE A 756 -21.37 1.07 -18.05
C ILE A 756 -21.96 0.60 -16.73
N THR A 757 -21.23 0.89 -15.64
CA THR A 757 -21.70 0.67 -14.26
C THR A 757 -22.10 2.01 -13.65
N SER A 758 -23.38 2.14 -13.27
CA SER A 758 -23.79 3.17 -12.33
C SER A 758 -23.34 2.77 -10.92
N GLN A 759 -22.55 3.62 -10.27
CA GLN A 759 -22.03 3.39 -8.91
C GLN A 759 -22.84 4.12 -7.84
N GLY A 760 -23.72 5.07 -8.20
CA GLY A 760 -24.60 5.74 -7.26
C GLY A 760 -25.25 7.04 -7.79
N PRO A 761 -26.04 7.73 -6.94
CA PRO A 761 -26.23 7.49 -5.51
C PRO A 761 -27.37 6.51 -5.14
N GLY A 762 -28.00 5.86 -6.13
CA GLY A 762 -28.95 4.76 -5.89
C GLY A 762 -28.25 3.40 -5.87
N ILE A 763 -29.01 2.32 -5.71
CA ILE A 763 -28.47 0.95 -5.74
C ILE A 763 -27.82 0.68 -7.12
N PRO A 764 -26.50 0.36 -7.17
CA PRO A 764 -25.72 0.21 -8.39
C PRO A 764 -26.33 -0.74 -9.43
N THR A 765 -26.13 -0.40 -10.70
CA THR A 765 -26.52 -1.26 -11.83
C THR A 765 -25.43 -1.31 -12.89
N THR A 766 -25.27 -2.45 -13.54
CA THR A 766 -24.33 -2.66 -14.65
C THR A 766 -25.10 -3.03 -15.90
N HIS A 767 -24.78 -2.39 -17.03
CA HIS A 767 -25.42 -2.61 -18.32
C HIS A 767 -24.37 -2.61 -19.44
N ILE A 768 -24.65 -3.32 -20.53
CA ILE A 768 -23.88 -3.26 -21.77
C ILE A 768 -24.62 -2.35 -22.77
N TYR A 769 -23.84 -1.49 -23.43
CA TYR A 769 -24.28 -0.61 -24.51
C TYR A 769 -23.41 -0.84 -25.75
N GLU A 770 -23.98 -0.61 -26.93
CA GLU A 770 -23.24 -0.36 -28.16
C GLU A 770 -23.17 1.16 -28.39
N TRP A 771 -22.04 1.66 -28.89
CA TRP A 771 -21.84 3.07 -29.25
C TRP A 771 -21.61 3.23 -30.76
N LYS A 772 -22.13 4.33 -31.33
CA LYS A 772 -21.96 4.69 -32.75
C LYS A 772 -21.67 6.18 -32.89
N PHE A 773 -20.93 6.56 -33.93
CA PHE A 773 -20.73 7.96 -34.31
C PHE A 773 -21.62 8.34 -35.49
N GLU A 774 -22.68 9.10 -35.21
CA GLU A 774 -23.71 9.46 -36.17
C GLU A 774 -24.06 10.94 -36.03
N ASN A 775 -24.35 11.63 -37.15
CA ASN A 775 -24.70 13.05 -37.16
C ASN A 775 -23.69 13.96 -36.41
N SER A 776 -22.40 13.60 -36.45
CA SER A 776 -21.29 14.24 -35.72
C SER A 776 -21.37 14.18 -34.19
N GLN A 777 -22.12 13.24 -33.61
CA GLN A 777 -22.11 12.96 -32.16
C GLN A 777 -21.98 11.46 -31.88
N VAL A 778 -21.54 11.10 -30.68
CA VAL A 778 -21.70 9.73 -30.17
C VAL A 778 -23.14 9.52 -29.69
N VAL A 779 -23.73 8.42 -30.13
CA VAL A 779 -25.00 7.87 -29.65
C VAL A 779 -24.71 6.51 -29.03
N ILE A 780 -25.41 6.16 -27.95
CA ILE A 780 -25.35 4.83 -27.34
C ILE A 780 -26.73 4.16 -27.36
N SER A 781 -26.76 2.87 -27.66
CA SER A 781 -27.93 1.99 -27.63
C SER A 781 -27.72 0.89 -26.60
N HIS A 782 -28.73 0.65 -25.76
CA HIS A 782 -28.70 -0.42 -24.75
C HIS A 782 -28.73 -1.80 -25.41
N VAL A 783 -27.97 -2.74 -24.85
CA VAL A 783 -27.82 -4.12 -25.34
C VAL A 783 -28.33 -5.13 -24.28
N LEU A 784 -27.87 -5.00 -23.03
CA LEU A 784 -28.19 -5.95 -21.96
C LEU A 784 -28.12 -5.30 -20.56
N ASP A 785 -29.04 -5.69 -19.69
CA ASP A 785 -28.91 -5.50 -18.24
C ASP A 785 -28.04 -6.62 -17.65
N TRP A 786 -26.81 -6.31 -17.22
CA TRP A 786 -25.86 -7.31 -16.70
C TRP A 786 -26.14 -7.65 -15.22
N GLU A 787 -26.35 -6.63 -14.40
CA GLU A 787 -26.69 -6.80 -12.97
C GLU A 787 -27.44 -5.57 -12.48
N THR A 788 -28.73 -5.73 -12.17
CA THR A 788 -29.60 -4.66 -11.66
C THR A 788 -29.67 -4.63 -10.13
N ASN A 789 -29.04 -5.59 -9.44
CA ASN A 789 -29.02 -5.78 -7.99
C ASN A 789 -30.39 -6.12 -7.35
N GLU A 790 -31.29 -6.83 -8.03
CA GLU A 790 -32.60 -7.24 -7.49
C GLU A 790 -32.52 -7.97 -6.13
N SER A 791 -31.50 -8.83 -5.95
CA SER A 791 -31.31 -9.52 -4.67
C SER A 791 -30.96 -8.59 -3.51
N LEU A 792 -30.37 -7.41 -3.79
CA LEU A 792 -30.12 -6.38 -2.79
C LEU A 792 -31.36 -5.50 -2.59
N ARG A 793 -32.06 -5.13 -3.68
CA ARG A 793 -33.36 -4.42 -3.62
C ARG A 793 -34.37 -5.17 -2.77
N ALA A 794 -34.42 -6.50 -2.89
CA ALA A 794 -35.26 -7.37 -2.08
C ALA A 794 -34.87 -7.36 -0.59
N LYS A 795 -33.57 -7.43 -0.27
CA LYS A 795 -33.06 -7.38 1.12
C LYS A 795 -33.34 -6.04 1.81
N LEU A 796 -33.16 -4.93 1.09
CA LEU A 796 -33.35 -3.57 1.62
C LEU A 796 -34.82 -3.13 1.69
N LYS A 797 -35.77 -3.96 1.25
CA LYS A 797 -37.20 -3.61 1.20
C LYS A 797 -37.78 -3.37 2.60
N GLY A 798 -38.06 -2.11 2.91
CA GLY A 798 -38.58 -1.70 4.23
C GLY A 798 -37.50 -1.51 5.30
N THR A 799 -36.21 -1.56 4.92
CA THR A 799 -35.07 -1.19 5.77
C THR A 799 -34.99 0.33 5.91
N LYS A 800 -34.73 0.83 7.12
CA LYS A 800 -34.52 2.24 7.41
C LYS A 800 -33.09 2.66 7.02
N LEU A 801 -32.87 2.88 5.73
CA LEU A 801 -31.61 3.40 5.19
C LEU A 801 -31.36 4.85 5.68
N PRO A 802 -30.09 5.23 5.95
CA PRO A 802 -29.69 6.62 6.12
C PRO A 802 -30.09 7.51 4.94
N SER A 803 -30.22 8.81 5.20
CA SER A 803 -30.34 9.82 4.13
C SER A 803 -29.03 10.59 3.99
N HIS A 804 -28.61 10.87 2.76
CA HIS A 804 -27.36 11.61 2.50
C HIS A 804 -27.65 13.07 2.21
N LYS A 805 -26.85 13.97 2.80
CA LYS A 805 -26.87 15.40 2.53
C LYS A 805 -25.46 15.89 2.26
N ILE A 806 -25.22 16.41 1.06
CA ILE A 806 -23.97 17.09 0.73
C ILE A 806 -24.11 18.59 1.02
N LEU A 807 -23.08 19.18 1.60
CA LEU A 807 -22.96 20.58 1.97
C LEU A 807 -21.63 21.14 1.46
N THR A 808 -21.56 22.48 1.36
CA THR A 808 -20.33 23.21 1.05
C THR A 808 -20.09 24.23 2.17
N VAL A 809 -18.88 24.27 2.72
CA VAL A 809 -18.50 25.09 3.88
C VAL A 809 -17.28 25.93 3.53
N ASN A 810 -17.34 27.25 3.74
CA ASN A 810 -16.20 28.13 3.50
C ASN A 810 -15.09 27.87 4.53
N ILE A 811 -13.83 27.85 4.06
CA ILE A 811 -12.62 27.60 4.86
C ILE A 811 -11.53 28.64 4.55
N ASP A 812 -10.43 28.61 5.32
CA ASP A 812 -9.38 29.62 5.24
C ASP A 812 -8.69 29.69 3.88
N GLY A 813 -8.25 30.89 3.50
CA GLY A 813 -7.62 31.16 2.20
C GLY A 813 -8.59 31.38 1.04
N GLY A 814 -9.90 31.40 1.30
CA GLY A 814 -10.94 31.58 0.27
C GLY A 814 -11.37 30.28 -0.40
N PHE A 815 -10.89 29.14 0.09
CA PHE A 815 -11.32 27.81 -0.35
C PHE A 815 -12.68 27.42 0.26
N GLN A 816 -13.20 26.29 -0.21
CA GLN A 816 -14.43 25.68 0.30
C GLN A 816 -14.18 24.19 0.54
N ALA A 817 -14.64 23.65 1.66
CA ALA A 817 -14.72 22.21 1.88
C ALA A 817 -16.06 21.67 1.36
N LYS A 818 -16.04 20.48 0.75
CA LYS A 818 -17.27 19.70 0.50
C LYS A 818 -17.46 18.74 1.68
N VAL A 819 -18.70 18.53 2.11
CA VAL A 819 -19.06 17.70 3.27
C VAL A 819 -20.18 16.74 2.89
N LEU A 820 -20.04 15.46 3.20
CA LEU A 820 -21.13 14.47 3.15
C LEU A 820 -21.57 14.17 4.57
N LEU A 821 -22.87 14.31 4.85
CA LEU A 821 -23.50 13.84 6.09
C LEU A 821 -24.44 12.67 5.77
N GLN A 822 -24.21 11.52 6.39
CA GLN A 822 -25.25 10.50 6.57
C GLN A 822 -26.08 10.89 7.80
N LEU A 823 -27.40 11.01 7.62
CA LEU A 823 -28.34 11.45 8.63
C LEU A 823 -29.27 10.29 9.03
N PRO A 824 -29.47 10.04 10.35
CA PRO A 824 -30.34 8.99 10.85
C PRO A 824 -31.75 9.00 10.25
N PRO A 825 -32.38 7.82 10.04
CA PRO A 825 -33.71 7.73 9.44
C PRO A 825 -34.76 8.46 10.28
N ASN A 826 -35.41 9.48 9.71
CA ASN A 826 -36.36 10.37 10.38
C ASN A 826 -35.73 11.26 11.48
N LEU A 827 -34.46 11.66 11.33
CA LEU A 827 -33.79 12.61 12.23
C LEU A 827 -34.62 13.89 12.44
N ASP A 828 -34.76 14.28 13.71
CA ASP A 828 -35.32 15.55 14.14
C ASP A 828 -34.37 16.72 13.85
N ILE A 829 -34.68 17.47 12.78
CA ILE A 829 -33.91 18.66 12.38
C ILE A 829 -34.20 19.91 13.24
N SER A 830 -35.16 19.88 14.18
CA SER A 830 -35.48 21.05 15.01
C SER A 830 -34.40 21.37 16.05
N GLY A 831 -33.59 20.37 16.43
CA GLY A 831 -32.61 20.47 17.50
C GLY A 831 -33.17 20.27 18.91
N ALA A 832 -34.45 19.86 19.04
CA ALA A 832 -34.99 19.36 20.31
C ALA A 832 -34.33 18.02 20.68
N THR A 833 -34.06 17.17 19.69
CA THR A 833 -33.19 16.00 19.78
C THR A 833 -31.75 16.39 19.40
N LYS A 834 -30.79 15.79 20.11
CA LYS A 834 -29.35 15.97 19.89
C LYS A 834 -28.72 14.62 19.55
N TYR A 835 -27.95 14.57 18.47
CA TYR A 835 -27.35 13.35 17.93
C TYR A 835 -25.82 13.44 17.99
N PRO A 836 -25.12 12.39 18.44
CA PRO A 836 -23.65 12.32 18.37
C PRO A 836 -23.19 12.29 16.91
N MET A 837 -21.94 12.68 16.67
CA MET A 837 -21.36 12.69 15.32
C MET A 837 -19.99 12.00 15.29
N LEU A 838 -19.76 11.18 14.25
CA LEU A 838 -18.47 10.59 13.96
C LEU A 838 -17.97 11.11 12.61
N VAL A 839 -16.78 11.71 12.62
CA VAL A 839 -16.06 12.12 11.41
C VAL A 839 -15.18 10.97 10.92
N ASP A 840 -15.36 10.58 9.67
CA ASP A 840 -14.55 9.63 8.92
C ASP A 840 -13.57 10.43 8.04
N VAL A 841 -12.30 10.41 8.42
CA VAL A 841 -11.24 11.14 7.73
C VAL A 841 -10.28 10.18 7.04
N TYR A 842 -9.96 10.49 5.78
CA TYR A 842 -8.74 10.03 5.14
C TYR A 842 -7.76 11.20 4.98
N GLY A 843 -8.07 12.19 4.15
CA GLY A 843 -7.35 13.46 4.11
C GLY A 843 -5.96 13.43 3.48
N GLY A 844 -5.55 12.31 2.87
CA GLY A 844 -4.30 12.23 2.11
C GLY A 844 -4.33 13.05 0.80
N PRO A 845 -3.18 13.35 0.19
CA PRO A 845 -3.07 14.07 -1.08
C PRO A 845 -3.87 13.42 -2.22
N ASP A 846 -4.55 14.24 -3.02
CA ASP A 846 -5.44 13.89 -4.16
C ASP A 846 -6.58 12.92 -3.83
N SER A 847 -6.72 12.51 -2.56
CA SER A 847 -7.85 11.70 -2.10
C SER A 847 -9.15 12.51 -2.07
N TYR A 848 -10.28 11.83 -2.21
CA TYR A 848 -11.60 12.44 -2.10
C TYR A 848 -12.61 11.41 -1.55
N SER A 849 -13.50 11.85 -0.68
CA SER A 849 -14.41 11.01 0.09
C SER A 849 -15.89 11.41 -0.06
N VAL A 850 -16.16 12.66 -0.44
CA VAL A 850 -17.48 13.22 -0.68
C VAL A 850 -17.88 12.96 -2.13
N THR A 851 -18.49 11.81 -2.36
CA THR A 851 -18.94 11.36 -3.69
C THR A 851 -20.39 10.89 -3.68
N ASN A 852 -21.05 10.94 -4.84
CA ASN A 852 -22.36 10.34 -5.07
C ASN A 852 -22.30 8.81 -5.29
N LYS A 853 -21.30 8.11 -4.75
CA LYS A 853 -21.27 6.64 -4.75
C LYS A 853 -22.30 6.08 -3.78
N TRP A 854 -22.90 4.96 -4.14
CA TRP A 854 -23.63 4.11 -3.21
C TRP A 854 -22.65 3.50 -2.20
N MET A 855 -23.07 3.47 -0.94
CA MET A 855 -22.27 2.97 0.16
C MET A 855 -23.15 2.23 1.16
N VAL A 856 -22.68 1.06 1.58
CA VAL A 856 -23.16 0.35 2.77
C VAL A 856 -21.90 -0.04 3.52
N ASP A 857 -21.62 0.69 4.60
CA ASP A 857 -20.39 0.66 5.38
C ASP A 857 -20.68 0.75 6.88
N TRP A 858 -19.64 0.83 7.71
CA TRP A 858 -19.79 0.94 9.16
C TRP A 858 -20.54 2.22 9.58
N GLY A 859 -20.33 3.34 8.88
CA GLY A 859 -21.14 4.55 9.04
C GLY A 859 -22.62 4.31 8.79
N THR A 860 -22.95 3.55 7.74
CA THR A 860 -24.33 3.19 7.40
C THR A 860 -25.03 2.43 8.54
N TYR A 861 -24.32 1.51 9.22
CA TYR A 861 -24.79 0.86 10.45
C TYR A 861 -24.98 1.88 11.60
N LEU A 862 -23.95 2.67 11.92
CA LEU A 862 -23.98 3.65 13.02
C LEU A 862 -25.13 4.65 12.85
N THR A 863 -25.41 5.08 11.62
CA THR A 863 -26.47 6.02 11.29
C THR A 863 -27.87 5.39 11.23
N SER A 864 -28.00 4.14 10.75
CA SER A 864 -29.29 3.43 10.72
C SER A 864 -29.74 2.94 12.11
N ASN A 865 -28.79 2.50 12.94
CA ASN A 865 -29.04 1.71 14.15
C ASN A 865 -28.74 2.53 15.43
N GLN A 866 -27.53 3.05 15.54
CA GLN A 866 -27.06 3.81 16.72
C GLN A 866 -27.42 5.30 16.67
N SER A 867 -28.11 5.75 15.62
CA SER A 867 -28.51 7.15 15.39
C SER A 867 -27.35 8.16 15.43
N VAL A 868 -26.14 7.74 15.05
CA VAL A 868 -24.97 8.61 14.93
C VAL A 868 -24.99 9.33 13.57
N ILE A 869 -24.71 10.63 13.53
CA ILE A 869 -24.46 11.34 12.27
C ILE A 869 -23.05 10.96 11.80
N TYR A 870 -22.92 10.42 10.59
CA TYR A 870 -21.62 10.02 10.04
C TYR A 870 -21.19 11.03 8.97
N ALA A 871 -20.01 11.63 9.13
CA ALA A 871 -19.57 12.79 8.35
C ALA A 871 -18.25 12.54 7.61
N LYS A 872 -18.16 12.95 6.35
CA LYS A 872 -16.90 12.99 5.56
C LYS A 872 -16.64 14.41 5.05
N ILE A 873 -15.39 14.85 5.03
CA ILE A 873 -15.00 16.25 4.78
C ILE A 873 -13.80 16.29 3.83
N ASP A 874 -14.01 16.82 2.63
CA ASP A 874 -12.98 17.05 1.61
C ASP A 874 -12.58 18.54 1.61
N GLY A 875 -11.55 18.86 2.41
CA GLY A 875 -10.92 20.19 2.54
C GLY A 875 -9.74 20.39 1.59
N ARG A 876 -8.80 21.28 1.92
CA ARG A 876 -7.53 21.45 1.21
C ARG A 876 -6.71 20.15 1.21
N GLY A 877 -5.97 19.90 0.14
CA GLY A 877 -5.28 18.62 -0.11
C GLY A 877 -6.10 17.58 -0.88
N SER A 878 -7.43 17.74 -0.93
CA SER A 878 -8.32 16.79 -1.62
C SER A 878 -8.26 16.91 -3.15
N GLY A 879 -8.52 15.80 -3.84
CA GLY A 879 -8.54 15.74 -5.31
C GLY A 879 -9.80 16.31 -5.96
N LEU A 880 -9.93 16.07 -7.27
CA LEU A 880 -11.09 16.45 -8.12
C LEU A 880 -11.48 17.94 -8.16
N ARG A 881 -10.73 18.84 -7.50
CA ARG A 881 -11.16 20.23 -7.24
C ARG A 881 -10.11 21.30 -7.58
N GLY A 882 -9.08 20.92 -8.32
CA GLY A 882 -8.07 21.82 -8.91
C GLY A 882 -6.78 22.00 -8.09
N GLU A 883 -5.69 22.31 -8.78
CA GLU A 883 -4.32 22.30 -8.27
C GLU A 883 -4.08 23.21 -7.06
N SER A 884 -4.67 24.41 -7.03
CA SER A 884 -4.51 25.34 -5.90
C SER A 884 -5.07 24.80 -4.58
N LEU A 885 -6.16 24.03 -4.65
CA LEU A 885 -6.73 23.35 -3.48
C LEU A 885 -5.92 22.09 -3.14
N LEU A 886 -5.47 21.35 -4.16
CA LEU A 886 -4.68 20.12 -4.04
C LEU A 886 -3.29 20.37 -3.44
N HIS A 887 -2.48 21.24 -4.06
CA HIS A 887 -1.12 21.57 -3.64
C HIS A 887 -1.06 22.42 -2.36
N SER A 888 -2.21 22.79 -1.77
CA SER A 888 -2.26 23.56 -0.52
C SER A 888 -1.55 22.88 0.67
N ILE A 889 -1.32 21.56 0.63
CA ILE A 889 -0.56 20.77 1.63
C ILE A 889 0.92 20.54 1.27
N TYR A 890 1.41 21.02 0.12
CA TYR A 890 2.77 20.72 -0.37
C TYR A 890 3.86 21.25 0.59
N LEU A 891 4.84 20.40 0.85
CA LEU A 891 5.93 20.53 1.83
C LEU A 891 5.49 20.65 3.30
N LYS A 892 4.21 20.40 3.62
CA LYS A 892 3.61 20.63 4.95
C LYS A 892 2.37 19.76 5.25
N LEU A 893 2.46 18.46 4.98
CA LEU A 893 1.47 17.47 5.44
C LEU A 893 1.20 17.65 6.96
N GLY A 894 -0.01 17.37 7.42
CA GLY A 894 -0.43 17.56 8.82
C GLY A 894 -0.79 18.99 9.22
N THR A 895 -1.13 19.88 8.29
CA THR A 895 -1.38 21.29 8.58
C THR A 895 -2.76 21.77 8.16
N VAL A 896 -2.94 22.18 6.90
CA VAL A 896 -4.16 22.84 6.44
C VAL A 896 -5.34 21.88 6.36
N GLU A 897 -5.11 20.64 5.94
CA GLU A 897 -6.13 19.59 5.87
C GLU A 897 -6.61 19.20 7.27
N ILE A 898 -5.69 19.15 8.25
CA ILE A 898 -6.01 18.91 9.66
C ILE A 898 -6.84 20.06 10.25
N SER A 899 -6.46 21.30 9.93
CA SER A 899 -7.23 22.48 10.36
C SER A 899 -8.63 22.52 9.73
N ASP A 900 -8.79 22.05 8.49
CA ASP A 900 -10.07 21.99 7.81
C ASP A 900 -11.00 20.98 8.48
N GLN A 901 -10.52 19.79 8.88
CA GLN A 901 -11.33 18.84 9.66
C GLN A 901 -11.87 19.49 10.94
N ILE A 902 -10.99 20.08 11.77
CA ILE A 902 -11.40 20.71 13.04
C ILE A 902 -12.38 21.87 12.79
N ASN A 903 -12.05 22.79 11.87
CA ASN A 903 -12.83 24.00 11.64
C ASN A 903 -14.19 23.71 11.00
N VAL A 904 -14.26 22.77 10.04
CA VAL A 904 -15.53 22.38 9.40
C VAL A 904 -16.39 21.60 10.39
N THR A 905 -15.85 20.65 11.15
CA THR A 905 -16.59 19.96 12.21
C THR A 905 -17.16 20.93 13.24
N GLN A 906 -16.37 21.92 13.67
CA GLN A 906 -16.85 22.97 14.58
C GLN A 906 -17.93 23.85 13.95
N ASN A 907 -17.83 24.16 12.65
CA ASN A 907 -18.85 24.91 11.92
C ASN A 907 -20.18 24.14 11.85
N LEU A 908 -20.13 22.85 11.52
CA LEU A 908 -21.31 21.96 11.50
C LEU A 908 -21.98 21.92 12.88
N ALA A 909 -21.22 21.69 13.95
CA ALA A 909 -21.75 21.64 15.32
C ALA A 909 -22.36 22.98 15.78
N LYS A 910 -21.90 24.12 15.25
CA LYS A 910 -22.43 25.47 15.51
C LYS A 910 -23.66 25.85 14.68
N THR A 911 -23.81 25.27 13.48
CA THR A 911 -24.85 25.67 12.51
C THR A 911 -25.99 24.67 12.38
N LEU A 912 -25.75 23.39 12.67
CA LEU A 912 -26.74 22.32 12.61
C LEU A 912 -27.22 21.99 14.03
N ASN A 913 -28.31 22.64 14.45
CA ASN A 913 -28.82 22.61 15.83
C ASN A 913 -29.15 21.21 16.38
N TYR A 914 -29.19 20.16 15.55
CA TYR A 914 -29.38 18.76 15.95
C TYR A 914 -28.08 17.99 16.26
N ILE A 915 -26.90 18.54 15.96
CA ILE A 915 -25.61 17.94 16.36
C ILE A 915 -25.38 18.17 17.86
N ASP A 916 -24.91 17.14 18.57
CA ASP A 916 -24.42 17.23 19.94
C ASP A 916 -22.92 17.56 19.96
N ALA A 917 -22.57 18.79 20.37
CA ALA A 917 -21.19 19.24 20.48
C ALA A 917 -20.40 18.54 21.61
N GLU A 918 -21.07 17.88 22.55
CA GLU A 918 -20.40 17.13 23.62
C GLU A 918 -20.14 15.65 23.30
N HIS A 919 -20.59 15.17 22.14
CA HIS A 919 -20.43 13.77 21.72
C HIS A 919 -19.99 13.69 20.23
N ILE A 920 -18.88 14.34 19.91
CA ILE A 920 -18.22 14.26 18.59
C ILE A 920 -16.91 13.47 18.68
N GLY A 921 -16.71 12.52 17.76
CA GLY A 921 -15.47 11.76 17.59
C GLY A 921 -14.93 11.82 16.15
N ILE A 922 -13.69 11.38 15.96
CA ILE A 922 -13.04 11.27 14.65
C ILE A 922 -12.31 9.92 14.51
N TRP A 923 -12.31 9.33 13.32
CA TRP A 923 -11.59 8.09 13.06
C TRP A 923 -11.03 8.04 11.63
N GLY A 924 -10.01 7.20 11.42
CA GLY A 924 -9.46 6.96 10.09
C GLY A 924 -8.38 5.88 10.06
N TRP A 925 -7.99 5.49 8.84
CA TRP A 925 -7.02 4.43 8.54
C TRP A 925 -5.83 4.98 7.72
N SER A 926 -4.60 4.52 7.94
CA SER A 926 -3.40 4.99 7.22
C SER A 926 -3.18 6.51 7.38
N TYR A 927 -3.18 7.31 6.31
CA TYR A 927 -3.22 8.78 6.39
C TYR A 927 -4.42 9.26 7.21
N GLY A 928 -5.57 8.59 7.11
CA GLY A 928 -6.72 8.87 7.98
C GLY A 928 -6.45 8.63 9.45
N GLY A 929 -5.64 7.61 9.78
CA GLY A 929 -5.21 7.33 11.14
C GLY A 929 -4.29 8.42 11.68
N TYR A 930 -3.36 8.90 10.85
CA TYR A 930 -2.54 10.07 11.11
C TYR A 930 -3.40 11.33 11.30
N ALA A 931 -4.34 11.59 10.39
CA ALA A 931 -5.19 12.77 10.39
C ALA A 931 -6.14 12.83 11.59
N ALA A 932 -6.74 11.71 11.99
CA ALA A 932 -7.59 11.63 13.18
C ALA A 932 -6.82 11.95 14.48
N ALA A 933 -5.59 11.47 14.61
CA ALA A 933 -4.74 11.77 15.76
C ALA A 933 -4.15 13.19 15.72
N MET A 934 -3.74 13.68 14.54
CA MET A 934 -3.29 15.06 14.35
C MET A 934 -4.41 16.08 14.59
N ALA A 935 -5.66 15.76 14.23
CA ALA A 935 -6.82 16.57 14.58
C ALA A 935 -7.02 16.61 16.10
N LEU A 936 -7.08 15.44 16.76
CA LEU A 936 -7.23 15.34 18.21
C LEU A 936 -6.09 16.04 18.99
N ALA A 937 -4.87 16.01 18.45
CA ALA A 937 -3.70 16.67 19.04
C ALA A 937 -3.67 18.19 18.83
N ASN A 938 -4.26 18.72 17.75
CA ASN A 938 -4.22 20.16 17.44
C ASN A 938 -5.56 20.89 17.70
N ASP A 939 -6.59 20.17 18.11
CA ASP A 939 -7.90 20.71 18.51
C ASP A 939 -7.83 21.46 19.86
N GLN A 940 -7.54 22.76 19.76
CA GLN A 940 -7.55 23.72 20.87
C GLN A 940 -8.97 24.05 21.38
N ASN A 941 -10.02 23.69 20.64
CA ASN A 941 -11.41 24.05 20.93
C ASN A 941 -12.22 22.91 21.57
N GLU A 942 -11.62 21.73 21.72
CA GLU A 942 -12.24 20.51 22.25
C GLU A 942 -13.51 20.10 21.49
N VAL A 943 -13.46 20.26 20.17
CA VAL A 943 -14.42 19.73 19.19
C VAL A 943 -14.47 18.19 19.29
N PHE A 944 -13.32 17.53 19.31
CA PHE A 944 -13.23 16.07 19.34
C PHE A 944 -12.99 15.56 20.76
N LYS A 945 -13.93 14.73 21.24
CA LYS A 945 -13.85 14.13 22.59
C LYS A 945 -13.11 12.79 22.59
N CYS A 946 -13.02 12.15 21.42
CA CYS A 946 -12.29 10.91 21.20
C CYS A 946 -11.76 10.80 19.76
N ALA A 947 -10.68 10.03 19.56
CA ALA A 947 -10.27 9.58 18.24
C ALA A 947 -9.78 8.13 18.22
N ALA A 948 -9.95 7.48 17.07
CA ALA A 948 -9.37 6.16 16.78
C ALA A 948 -8.51 6.21 15.52
N SER A 949 -7.28 5.72 15.62
CA SER A 949 -6.33 5.61 14.50
C SER A 949 -6.07 4.15 14.18
N ILE A 950 -6.33 3.72 12.94
CA ILE A 950 -6.01 2.39 12.45
C ILE A 950 -4.80 2.51 11.51
N ALA A 951 -3.78 1.67 11.74
CA ALA A 951 -2.50 1.65 11.02
C ALA A 951 -1.95 3.06 10.70
N PRO A 952 -1.80 3.98 11.67
CA PRO A 952 -1.47 5.37 11.37
C PRO A 952 0.00 5.57 10.98
N VAL A 953 0.25 6.45 10.02
CA VAL A 953 1.54 7.14 9.94
C VAL A 953 1.68 8.04 11.18
N THR A 954 2.88 8.15 11.74
CA THR A 954 3.15 9.00 12.93
C THR A 954 4.40 9.87 12.79
N ASP A 955 5.26 9.52 11.83
CA ASP A 955 6.42 10.27 11.37
C ASP A 955 6.65 9.93 9.89
N TRP A 956 6.71 10.95 9.04
CA TRP A 956 6.95 10.80 7.61
C TRP A 956 8.36 10.29 7.30
N ALA A 957 9.32 10.49 8.20
CA ALA A 957 10.66 9.91 8.07
C ALA A 957 10.71 8.38 8.21
N TYR A 958 9.58 7.73 8.59
CA TYR A 958 9.47 6.27 8.65
C TYR A 958 8.54 5.66 7.59
N TYR A 959 7.97 6.48 6.70
CA TYR A 959 7.21 6.01 5.53
C TYR A 959 8.12 5.97 4.29
N ASP A 960 7.63 5.47 3.15
CA ASP A 960 8.46 5.25 1.95
C ASP A 960 8.90 6.57 1.29
N SER A 961 9.95 6.50 0.46
CA SER A 961 10.50 7.66 -0.24
C SER A 961 9.62 8.16 -1.38
N ILE A 962 8.97 7.27 -2.13
CA ILE A 962 8.25 7.60 -3.36
C ILE A 962 6.97 8.38 -3.06
N TYR A 963 6.18 7.94 -2.08
CA TYR A 963 5.06 8.71 -1.54
C TYR A 963 5.55 9.98 -0.84
N THR A 964 6.44 9.83 0.15
CA THR A 964 6.70 10.92 1.10
C THR A 964 7.39 12.09 0.41
N GLU A 965 8.38 11.84 -0.44
CA GLU A 965 9.17 12.91 -1.06
C GLU A 965 8.40 13.64 -2.16
N ARG A 966 7.39 13.00 -2.78
CA ARG A 966 6.42 13.64 -3.69
C ARG A 966 5.71 14.82 -3.02
N TYR A 967 5.35 14.68 -1.74
CA TYR A 967 4.55 15.67 -1.02
C TYR A 967 5.37 16.53 -0.03
N MET A 968 6.48 15.99 0.50
CA MET A 968 7.31 16.62 1.54
C MET A 968 8.74 16.97 1.10
N GLY A 969 9.17 16.55 -0.09
CA GLY A 969 10.57 16.66 -0.51
C GLY A 969 11.53 15.83 0.37
N LEU A 970 12.84 16.01 0.19
CA LEU A 970 13.84 15.28 0.97
C LEU A 970 13.88 15.78 2.43
N PRO A 971 14.01 14.89 3.44
CA PRO A 971 14.05 15.29 4.86
C PRO A 971 15.09 16.36 5.20
N ASN A 972 16.26 16.33 4.55
CA ASN A 972 17.35 17.30 4.73
C ASN A 972 17.12 18.65 4.00
N THR A 973 16.11 18.75 3.14
CA THR A 973 15.70 20.00 2.47
C THR A 973 14.46 20.63 3.11
N ASN A 974 13.64 19.83 3.80
CA ASN A 974 12.39 20.26 4.42
C ASN A 974 12.31 19.84 5.91
N GLU A 975 13.40 19.98 6.66
CA GLU A 975 13.48 19.61 8.10
C GLU A 975 12.27 20.15 8.89
N VAL A 976 11.89 21.40 8.63
CA VAL A 976 10.76 22.09 9.27
C VAL A 976 9.40 21.48 8.91
N GLY A 977 9.22 20.97 7.69
CA GLY A 977 8.00 20.26 7.30
C GLY A 977 7.89 18.93 8.03
N TYR A 978 8.96 18.12 8.01
CA TYR A 978 9.01 16.82 8.69
C TYR A 978 8.84 16.98 10.22
N ASP A 979 9.43 18.01 10.82
CA ASP A 979 9.27 18.27 12.27
C ASP A 979 7.85 18.72 12.64
N ASN A 980 7.24 19.62 11.87
CA ASN A 980 5.86 20.09 12.12
C ASN A 980 4.78 19.01 11.87
N SER A 981 5.13 17.93 11.16
CA SER A 981 4.24 16.82 10.81
C SER A 981 4.47 15.56 11.67
N ARG A 982 5.45 15.58 12.58
CA ARG A 982 5.79 14.42 13.43
C ARG A 982 4.85 14.26 14.63
N LEU A 983 3.66 13.70 14.38
CA LEU A 983 2.66 13.30 15.38
C LEU A 983 3.28 12.57 16.59
N SER A 984 4.25 11.67 16.35
CA SER A 984 4.90 10.90 17.42
C SER A 984 5.60 11.78 18.48
N THR A 985 6.04 12.99 18.13
CA THR A 985 6.58 13.99 19.09
C THR A 985 5.50 14.87 19.72
N MET A 986 4.32 14.96 19.10
CA MET A 986 3.17 15.70 19.61
C MET A 986 2.36 14.93 20.66
N ALA A 987 2.77 13.72 21.05
CA ALA A 987 2.10 12.86 22.03
C ALA A 987 1.62 13.60 23.30
N VAL A 988 2.36 14.61 23.77
CA VAL A 988 1.99 15.45 24.93
C VAL A 988 0.61 16.11 24.79
N LYS A 989 0.20 16.45 23.56
CA LYS A 989 -1.07 17.13 23.26
C LYS A 989 -2.29 16.20 23.37
N LEU A 990 -2.08 14.89 23.36
CA LEU A 990 -3.15 13.89 23.54
C LEU A 990 -3.50 13.66 25.02
N ARG A 991 -2.80 14.31 25.97
CA ARG A 991 -3.07 14.18 27.41
C ARG A 991 -4.53 14.52 27.75
N GLY A 992 -5.23 13.57 28.36
CA GLY A 992 -6.62 13.72 28.78
C GLY A 992 -7.67 13.47 27.70
N LYS A 993 -7.27 13.27 26.44
CA LYS A 993 -8.17 12.90 25.34
C LYS A 993 -8.42 11.37 25.34
N LYS A 994 -9.61 10.92 24.92
CA LYS A 994 -9.88 9.48 24.71
C LYS A 994 -9.24 9.03 23.39
N TYR A 995 -8.14 8.27 23.44
CA TYR A 995 -7.44 7.81 22.22
C TYR A 995 -7.41 6.27 22.11
N LEU A 996 -7.61 5.76 20.90
CA LEU A 996 -7.46 4.36 20.51
C LEU A 996 -6.47 4.25 19.34
N LEU A 997 -5.44 3.42 19.51
CA LEU A 997 -4.43 3.08 18.51
C LEU A 997 -4.60 1.61 18.10
N VAL A 998 -4.73 1.32 16.80
CA VAL A 998 -4.89 -0.04 16.28
C VAL A 998 -3.91 -0.30 15.15
N HIS A 999 -3.23 -1.44 15.13
CA HIS A 999 -2.24 -1.76 14.09
C HIS A 999 -2.02 -3.27 13.93
N GLY A 1000 -1.78 -3.75 12.71
CA GLY A 1000 -1.23 -5.09 12.44
C GLY A 1000 0.28 -5.12 12.70
N THR A 1001 0.83 -6.24 13.19
CA THR A 1001 2.28 -6.36 13.43
C THR A 1001 3.08 -6.62 12.17
N SER A 1002 2.41 -7.13 11.12
CA SER A 1002 3.00 -7.49 9.82
C SER A 1002 2.49 -6.57 8.71
N ASP A 1003 2.21 -5.31 9.07
CA ASP A 1003 1.89 -4.22 8.16
C ASP A 1003 3.15 -3.86 7.34
N ASP A 1004 3.21 -4.35 6.11
CA ASP A 1004 4.31 -4.15 5.16
C ASP A 1004 4.39 -2.71 4.68
N ASN A 1005 3.26 -2.01 4.62
CA ASN A 1005 3.18 -0.62 4.15
C ASN A 1005 3.42 0.38 5.29
N VAL A 1006 2.41 0.65 6.13
CA VAL A 1006 2.56 1.58 7.26
C VAL A 1006 3.11 0.77 8.43
N HIS A 1007 4.42 0.53 8.48
CA HIS A 1007 4.99 -0.41 9.45
C HIS A 1007 4.54 -0.19 10.91
N TYR A 1008 4.38 -1.29 11.64
CA TYR A 1008 4.10 -1.32 13.09
C TYR A 1008 5.07 -0.46 13.95
N GLN A 1009 6.27 -0.17 13.42
CA GLN A 1009 7.20 0.85 13.90
C GLN A 1009 6.51 2.19 14.24
N GLN A 1010 5.57 2.64 13.41
CA GLN A 1010 4.84 3.90 13.55
C GLN A 1010 4.04 3.92 14.86
N ALA A 1011 3.11 2.98 15.04
CA ALA A 1011 2.33 2.84 16.27
C ALA A 1011 3.22 2.69 17.51
N MET A 1012 4.25 1.86 17.45
CA MET A 1012 5.11 1.61 18.62
C MET A 1012 5.97 2.82 19.03
N ILE A 1013 6.33 3.70 18.10
CA ILE A 1013 7.05 4.95 18.44
C ILE A 1013 6.09 5.99 19.06
N LEU A 1014 4.84 6.07 18.59
CA LEU A 1014 3.82 6.90 19.23
C LEU A 1014 3.45 6.37 20.63
N ALA A 1015 3.18 5.07 20.77
CA ALA A 1015 2.89 4.41 22.05
C ALA A 1015 3.98 4.68 23.09
N LYS A 1016 5.24 4.39 22.74
CA LYS A 1016 6.44 4.66 23.55
C LYS A 1016 6.53 6.12 24.03
N ASN A 1017 6.09 7.08 23.21
CA ASN A 1017 6.13 8.50 23.57
C ASN A 1017 4.94 8.95 24.43
N LEU A 1018 3.79 8.25 24.36
CA LEU A 1018 2.66 8.42 25.28
C LEU A 1018 2.97 7.81 26.66
N GLU A 1019 3.48 6.58 26.68
CA GLU A 1019 3.91 5.84 27.88
C GLU A 1019 4.94 6.62 28.70
N ARG A 1020 6.01 7.10 28.04
CA ARG A 1020 7.10 7.90 28.66
C ARG A 1020 6.63 9.22 29.26
N GLN A 1021 5.40 9.64 28.96
CA GLN A 1021 4.82 10.88 29.46
C GLN A 1021 3.67 10.64 30.44
N ASP A 1022 3.38 9.39 30.83
CA ASP A 1022 2.19 9.04 31.63
C ASP A 1022 0.91 9.59 30.99
N ILE A 1023 0.63 9.16 29.75
CA ILE A 1023 -0.59 9.48 29.01
C ILE A 1023 -1.31 8.17 28.69
N LEU A 1024 -2.53 8.02 29.22
CA LEU A 1024 -3.36 6.85 28.99
C LEU A 1024 -4.00 6.86 27.60
N PHE A 1025 -3.92 5.74 26.91
CA PHE A 1025 -4.57 5.44 25.64
C PHE A 1025 -5.00 3.96 25.62
N LYS A 1026 -5.85 3.56 24.67
CA LYS A 1026 -6.10 2.14 24.37
C LYS A 1026 -5.23 1.73 23.18
N GLN A 1027 -4.65 0.54 23.22
CA GLN A 1027 -3.98 -0.07 22.07
C GLN A 1027 -4.60 -1.43 21.75
N ILE A 1028 -4.72 -1.74 20.46
CA ILE A 1028 -5.01 -3.08 19.94
C ILE A 1028 -3.94 -3.40 18.91
N SER A 1029 -3.27 -4.54 19.05
CA SER A 1029 -2.27 -5.01 18.09
C SER A 1029 -2.66 -6.39 17.60
N TYR A 1030 -2.70 -6.57 16.28
CA TYR A 1030 -3.07 -7.82 15.65
C TYR A 1030 -1.82 -8.53 15.15
N ALA A 1031 -1.53 -9.70 15.72
CA ALA A 1031 -0.43 -10.54 15.27
C ALA A 1031 -0.66 -10.97 13.81
N ASP A 1032 0.40 -10.92 13.01
CA ASP A 1032 0.49 -11.40 11.62
C ASP A 1032 -0.47 -10.80 10.58
N GLU A 1033 -1.33 -9.86 10.95
CA GLU A 1033 -2.19 -9.14 10.02
C GLU A 1033 -1.41 -8.06 9.23
N ASP A 1034 -1.76 -7.94 7.95
CA ASP A 1034 -1.29 -6.91 7.01
C ASP A 1034 -2.01 -5.55 7.21
N HIS A 1035 -1.66 -4.57 6.36
CA HIS A 1035 -2.26 -3.23 6.38
C HIS A 1035 -3.80 -3.22 6.26
N GLY A 1036 -4.39 -4.26 5.67
CA GLY A 1036 -5.84 -4.40 5.44
C GLY A 1036 -6.63 -5.01 6.61
N LEU A 1037 -5.94 -5.55 7.63
CA LEU A 1037 -6.48 -6.19 8.83
C LEU A 1037 -7.62 -7.18 8.52
N THR A 1038 -7.46 -7.94 7.44
CA THR A 1038 -8.58 -8.59 6.73
C THR A 1038 -9.24 -9.70 7.54
N ASN A 1039 -8.48 -10.52 8.25
CA ASN A 1039 -9.02 -11.67 8.98
C ASN A 1039 -9.63 -11.23 10.33
N VAL A 1040 -9.14 -10.13 10.91
CA VAL A 1040 -9.60 -9.59 12.20
C VAL A 1040 -10.71 -8.54 12.09
N ARG A 1041 -11.23 -8.25 10.88
CA ARG A 1041 -12.25 -7.20 10.64
C ARG A 1041 -13.44 -7.21 11.61
N PRO A 1042 -14.07 -8.36 11.95
CA PRO A 1042 -15.17 -8.35 12.92
C PRO A 1042 -14.74 -7.80 14.28
N HIS A 1043 -13.64 -8.32 14.84
CA HIS A 1043 -13.09 -7.86 16.11
C HIS A 1043 -12.67 -6.37 16.07
N LEU A 1044 -12.12 -5.90 14.94
CA LEU A 1044 -11.82 -4.49 14.71
C LEU A 1044 -13.08 -3.62 14.83
N TYR A 1045 -14.13 -3.93 14.09
CA TYR A 1045 -15.36 -3.12 14.10
C TYR A 1045 -16.15 -3.24 15.40
N HIS A 1046 -16.17 -4.42 16.06
CA HIS A 1046 -16.72 -4.55 17.42
C HIS A 1046 -15.92 -3.72 18.44
N SER A 1047 -14.60 -3.62 18.28
CA SER A 1047 -13.74 -2.80 19.15
C SER A 1047 -13.94 -1.30 18.92
N LEU A 1048 -14.10 -0.87 17.67
CA LEU A 1048 -14.41 0.51 17.29
C LEU A 1048 -15.80 0.91 17.78
N ASP A 1049 -16.82 0.11 17.51
CA ASP A 1049 -18.19 0.32 17.98
C ASP A 1049 -18.24 0.49 19.50
N ARG A 1050 -17.61 -0.42 20.25
CA ARG A 1050 -17.49 -0.30 21.70
C ARG A 1050 -16.74 0.97 22.13
N PHE A 1051 -15.65 1.34 21.46
CA PHE A 1051 -14.87 2.54 21.81
C PHE A 1051 -15.67 3.83 21.59
N PHE A 1052 -16.39 3.95 20.49
CA PHE A 1052 -17.23 5.11 20.22
C PHE A 1052 -18.54 5.10 21.02
N GLY A 1053 -19.10 3.93 21.33
CA GLY A 1053 -20.16 3.78 22.35
C GLY A 1053 -19.72 4.29 23.73
N GLU A 1054 -18.54 3.89 24.21
CA GLU A 1054 -17.92 4.43 25.43
C GLU A 1054 -17.49 5.92 25.29
N CYS A 1055 -17.44 6.45 24.07
CA CYS A 1055 -17.23 7.88 23.80
C CYS A 1055 -18.52 8.70 23.93
N PHE A 1056 -19.58 8.27 23.24
CA PHE A 1056 -20.87 8.96 23.11
C PHE A 1056 -21.86 8.66 24.25
N ALA A 1057 -21.59 7.65 25.08
CA ALA A 1057 -22.37 7.38 26.29
C ALA A 1057 -22.24 8.53 27.30
N SER A 1058 -23.26 9.39 27.36
CA SER A 1058 -23.38 10.46 28.36
C SER A 1058 -23.13 9.94 29.77
N SER A 1059 -22.35 10.70 30.56
CA SER A 1059 -21.88 10.33 31.90
C SER A 1059 -23.00 10.05 32.93
N ARG A 1060 -24.26 10.36 32.61
CA ARG A 1060 -25.44 9.91 33.37
C ARG A 1060 -25.73 8.41 33.23
N LEU A 1061 -25.54 7.80 32.05
CA LEU A 1061 -25.90 6.40 31.80
C LEU A 1061 -25.03 5.41 32.58
N MET A 1062 -23.74 5.75 32.75
CA MET A 1062 -22.78 5.00 33.59
C MET A 1062 -23.16 4.88 35.08
N LYS A 1063 -24.21 5.58 35.55
CA LYS A 1063 -24.78 5.40 36.90
C LYS A 1063 -25.97 4.44 36.96
N SER A 1064 -26.52 4.01 35.83
CA SER A 1064 -27.60 3.01 35.75
C SER A 1064 -27.13 1.62 35.29
N ALA A 1065 -25.85 1.48 34.94
CA ALA A 1065 -25.19 0.25 34.52
C ALA A 1065 -24.05 -0.11 35.49
N LYS A 1066 -24.38 -0.23 36.79
CA LYS A 1066 -23.47 -0.59 37.89
C LYS A 1066 -24.19 -1.41 38.96
#